data_AF-A0A0B1ZAM6-F1
#
_entry.id   AF-A0A0B1ZAM6-F1
#
_cell.length_a   1.000
_cell.length_b   1.000
_cell.length_c   1.000
_cell.angle_alpha   90.00
_cell.angle_beta   90.00
_cell.angle_gamma   90.00
#
_symmetry.space_group_name_H-M   'P 1'
#
loop_
_entity.id
_entity.type
_entity.pdbx_description
1 polymer ?
#
loop_
_entity_poly.entity_id
_entity_poly.type
_entity_poly.pdbx_seq_one_letter_code
_entity_poly.pdbx_strand_id
1 'polypeptide(L)'
;MSGAVTTDAELCFSAMAGEFPGAPSMEALWQLLSQGRIAPIQAMSARWELDRQAIFSAKTGEKDRTYLDSAFCLTDDASIPSRHDGRQVAIGKKVLQALLTELAAQGSVPDTGRTALIVATSWSDESYFATGTTTNTAVPLGFTPGEQVAELARALGLGGPALSVDTACSSFPYAIDMAKALLDSGQADNAIVMALNTVLPPALFLGFSQLTAFSARASMQAFGEDADGIVPGECAAAFLIEPVCAALAAKRQPLGVLRALGLSADGAEGSVFAPGKQAQFSAYQRAYRELDPGSVDYIETHGTGTPLGDATELASLQSFFAPHRPADQKLTIGSIKSVIGHPLAAAGGASLAKALMILRHKGIPPQPDYRPSAKVDGTCLRLATQQVQPLAERQSAIRIGISSFGFGGANAHLVVDEYVAAERPVAARVVPGVLTLDLAIVEAEAAFGACDSLQSFKQQLDQSGAPSVTFPYGRFVDYRGDVTPPLSGKFLARDHMIDIAGFGMGPKPLAHVDPFKLLITDRVNHLLRRLPGVAGSVGTAMVMCCNMGGERFSNAYSSAEHFYARGQGTPPGVEVTDVATMLPNMLSGYPAQIFDFKGFHQTLAGTPGLFWHTLLASPQWFGQGISTLLLGAGRFISSEIEIDRARRSRAVQGEGLGLIALRPYHPEAGEKPLLVIRSAVLAHAAQSLDQACRLVGKAIGEYPHQHVCELAADGVQASGSLREKTGFLAEASGIETLLAVTLNSSVHSVIEVREAGKPLMWLFTERLREWTPEAEPAPAIKHPFTLRFAHPVPHSAQEVIAPTRPGHVVREPQHDGVDVLQLSDMLTSTVLAGLRVRVRAMEGLFALQRGSGSQRPTNWQRRAQNTVIKHIQRDAHSLRAELVVDETHPYFFDHPLDHIPGILLLEGVMQLAELAMPSLNGRVAYVKTLSIRFQQYVQKEGTIELHLEQEQDALFQAKVVQGGKLMCTCTLGLAYSSAFEISPPGEFTARRCGDKALLHKARAENVIVSDMSGVAQGLSVDTIKLPDGHFFHEGDPAHYSMVYFLEVARQCYMQIAHCHLRIPLDTPMNLLTLSFTLDRPIPRNSPLSLAPQAGLDAQLQSFKTNRIHIDLFNRGEKIGQANITAQVLSRTAPAA
;
A
#
# COMPACT_ATOMS: atom_id res chain seq x y z
N MET A 1 9.43 -18.50 -40.74
CA MET A 1 10.48 -19.22 -40.00
C MET A 1 11.72 -18.37 -40.04
N SER A 2 12.24 -17.99 -38.87
CA SER A 2 13.51 -17.26 -38.74
C SER A 2 14.08 -17.57 -37.36
N GLY A 3 15.04 -18.49 -37.29
CA GLY A 3 15.91 -18.58 -36.12
C GLY A 3 16.63 -17.25 -36.01
N ALA A 4 16.39 -16.51 -34.93
CA ALA A 4 16.78 -15.11 -34.83
C ALA A 4 18.29 -14.98 -34.58
N VAL A 5 19.08 -15.00 -35.66
CA VAL A 5 20.52 -14.73 -35.68
C VAL A 5 20.84 -13.53 -34.79
N THR A 6 21.86 -13.65 -33.93
CA THR A 6 22.27 -12.54 -33.07
C THR A 6 22.88 -11.42 -33.90
N THR A 7 22.49 -10.18 -33.62
CA THR A 7 23.06 -8.99 -34.25
C THR A 7 24.10 -8.33 -33.34
N ASP A 8 25.12 -7.72 -33.93
CA ASP A 8 26.26 -7.13 -33.21
C ASP A 8 25.88 -6.03 -32.18
N ALA A 9 24.70 -5.43 -32.36
CA ALA A 9 24.17 -4.35 -31.53
C ALA A 9 23.22 -4.83 -30.41
N GLU A 10 22.86 -6.12 -30.37
CA GLU A 10 22.12 -6.67 -29.23
C GLU A 10 22.99 -6.70 -27.97
N LEU A 11 22.34 -6.66 -26.81
CA LEU A 11 23.02 -6.77 -25.52
C LEU A 11 23.14 -8.24 -25.09
N CYS A 12 24.24 -8.57 -24.42
CA CYS A 12 24.51 -9.93 -23.97
C CYS A 12 25.09 -9.95 -22.55
N PHE A 13 24.93 -11.09 -21.89
CA PHE A 13 25.60 -11.40 -20.63
C PHE A 13 26.94 -12.06 -20.97
N SER A 14 28.06 -11.46 -20.55
CA SER A 14 29.41 -11.86 -20.98
C SER A 14 30.25 -12.53 -19.88
N ALA A 15 29.94 -12.28 -18.62
CA ALA A 15 30.53 -12.92 -17.45
C ALA A 15 29.54 -12.91 -16.26
N MET A 16 29.69 -13.85 -15.31
CA MET A 16 28.85 -13.92 -14.12
C MET A 16 29.56 -14.57 -12.93
N ALA A 17 29.54 -13.90 -11.77
CA ALA A 17 30.06 -14.43 -10.52
C ALA A 17 28.99 -14.34 -9.43
N GLY A 18 29.07 -15.21 -8.41
CA GLY A 18 28.14 -15.16 -7.29
C GLY A 18 28.27 -16.29 -6.27
N GLU A 19 27.71 -16.03 -5.10
CA GLU A 19 27.59 -16.94 -3.96
C GLU A 19 26.10 -17.17 -3.66
N PHE A 20 25.75 -18.44 -3.43
CA PHE A 20 24.39 -18.92 -3.19
C PHE A 20 24.38 -19.87 -1.98
N PRO A 21 23.23 -20.10 -1.32
CA PRO A 21 23.11 -21.05 -0.23
C PRO A 21 23.60 -22.45 -0.64
N GLY A 22 24.59 -22.98 0.10
CA GLY A 22 25.24 -24.25 -0.21
C GLY A 22 26.18 -24.26 -1.43
N ALA A 23 26.37 -23.14 -2.13
CA ALA A 23 27.14 -23.04 -3.38
C ALA A 23 27.97 -21.73 -3.46
N PRO A 24 29.24 -21.73 -3.02
CA PRO A 24 30.10 -20.54 -2.99
C PRO A 24 30.69 -20.14 -4.36
N SER A 25 30.16 -20.67 -5.46
CA SER A 25 30.55 -20.32 -6.83
C SER A 25 29.50 -20.79 -7.84
N MET A 26 29.56 -20.27 -9.07
CA MET A 26 28.71 -20.72 -10.19
C MET A 26 28.90 -22.22 -10.51
N GLU A 27 30.12 -22.75 -10.41
CA GLU A 27 30.39 -24.19 -10.62
C GLU A 27 29.77 -25.03 -9.50
N ALA A 28 29.88 -24.60 -8.24
CA ALA A 28 29.21 -25.27 -7.12
C ALA A 28 27.67 -25.21 -7.26
N LEU A 29 27.12 -24.11 -7.78
CA LEU A 29 25.69 -24.00 -8.08
C LEU A 29 25.27 -24.99 -9.18
N TRP A 30 26.08 -25.19 -10.23
CA TRP A 30 25.77 -26.17 -11.27
C TRP A 30 25.73 -27.59 -10.71
N GLN A 31 26.69 -27.93 -9.84
CA GLN A 31 26.74 -29.23 -9.18
C GLN A 31 25.53 -29.45 -8.24
N LEU A 32 25.08 -28.42 -7.53
CA LEU A 32 23.86 -28.48 -6.71
C LEU A 32 22.60 -28.69 -7.57
N LEU A 33 22.44 -27.89 -8.62
CA LEU A 33 21.28 -27.93 -9.55
C LEU A 33 21.20 -29.25 -10.33
N SER A 34 22.30 -29.68 -10.95
CA SER A 34 22.35 -30.92 -11.75
C SER A 34 22.09 -32.18 -10.93
N GLN A 35 22.37 -32.15 -9.63
CA GLN A 35 22.07 -33.23 -8.68
C GLN A 35 20.65 -33.16 -8.11
N GLY A 36 19.84 -32.14 -8.43
CA GLY A 36 18.49 -31.96 -7.88
C GLY A 36 18.45 -31.73 -6.36
N ARG A 37 19.57 -31.33 -5.76
CA ARG A 37 19.73 -31.24 -4.30
C ARG A 37 19.29 -29.89 -3.77
N ILE A 38 18.60 -29.90 -2.63
CA ILE A 38 18.25 -28.70 -1.87
C ILE A 38 19.46 -28.23 -1.06
N ALA A 39 19.67 -26.92 -0.96
CA ALA A 39 20.70 -26.30 -0.14
C ALA A 39 20.45 -26.48 1.37
N PRO A 40 21.48 -26.37 2.24
CA PRO A 40 21.28 -26.41 3.69
C PRO A 40 20.57 -25.13 4.17
N ILE A 41 19.56 -25.31 5.02
CA ILE A 41 18.90 -24.22 5.75
C ILE A 41 19.62 -23.96 7.08
N GLN A 42 19.70 -22.70 7.50
CA GLN A 42 20.36 -22.27 8.74
C GLN A 42 19.33 -21.69 9.73
N ALA A 43 19.57 -21.84 11.04
CA ALA A 43 18.74 -21.21 12.07
C ALA A 43 19.11 -19.73 12.23
N MET A 44 18.10 -18.86 12.26
CA MET A 44 18.26 -17.41 12.24
C MET A 44 18.45 -16.79 13.62
N SER A 45 17.99 -17.44 14.69
CA SER A 45 18.16 -16.95 16.08
C SER A 45 19.63 -16.63 16.43
N ALA A 46 20.57 -17.45 15.96
CA ALA A 46 22.01 -17.20 16.10
C ALA A 46 22.54 -16.02 15.25
N ARG A 47 21.93 -15.75 14.09
CA ARG A 47 22.29 -14.62 13.20
C ARG A 47 21.69 -13.30 13.68
N TRP A 48 20.54 -13.33 14.35
CA TRP A 48 19.92 -12.18 15.00
C TRP A 48 20.49 -11.90 16.40
N GLU A 49 21.27 -12.83 16.97
CA GLU A 49 21.77 -12.76 18.36
C GLU A 49 20.63 -12.69 19.40
N LEU A 50 19.47 -13.30 19.07
CA LEU A 50 18.25 -13.31 19.87
C LEU A 50 17.95 -14.69 20.48
N ASP A 51 17.36 -14.72 21.68
CA ASP A 51 16.77 -15.94 22.21
C ASP A 51 15.59 -16.40 21.34
N ARG A 52 15.69 -17.64 20.83
CA ARG A 52 14.62 -18.31 20.10
C ARG A 52 13.31 -18.32 20.90
N GLN A 53 13.34 -18.49 22.22
CA GLN A 53 12.11 -18.51 23.05
C GLN A 53 11.45 -17.13 23.19
N ALA A 54 12.17 -16.04 22.92
CA ALA A 54 11.62 -14.68 22.94
C ALA A 54 10.84 -14.34 21.65
N ILE A 55 11.26 -14.86 20.49
CA ILE A 55 10.69 -14.48 19.17
C ILE A 55 9.93 -15.61 18.44
N PHE A 56 10.25 -16.89 18.66
CA PHE A 56 9.58 -17.99 17.96
C PHE A 56 8.25 -18.39 18.63
N SER A 57 7.27 -18.81 17.82
CA SER A 57 6.13 -19.62 18.25
C SER A 57 5.66 -20.52 17.11
N ALA A 58 5.38 -21.79 17.38
CA ALA A 58 4.84 -22.72 16.37
C ALA A 58 3.38 -22.40 15.96
N LYS A 59 2.75 -21.40 16.59
CA LYS A 59 1.40 -20.93 16.27
C LYS A 59 1.46 -19.87 15.16
N THR A 60 0.97 -20.21 13.98
CA THR A 60 0.79 -19.29 12.84
C THR A 60 -0.04 -18.07 13.23
N GLY A 61 0.40 -16.87 12.86
CA GLY A 61 -0.33 -15.63 13.15
C GLY A 61 -0.39 -15.25 14.64
N GLU A 62 0.52 -15.74 15.48
CA GLU A 62 0.70 -15.18 16.82
C GLU A 62 1.35 -13.80 16.73
N LYS A 63 0.78 -12.80 17.42
CA LYS A 63 1.29 -11.43 17.41
C LYS A 63 2.66 -11.35 18.10
N ASP A 64 3.55 -10.54 17.56
CA ASP A 64 4.93 -10.37 18.04
C ASP A 64 5.71 -11.70 18.17
N ARG A 65 5.43 -12.62 17.22
CA ARG A 65 6.12 -13.91 17.07
C ARG A 65 6.31 -14.29 15.59
N THR A 66 7.34 -15.09 15.32
CA THR A 66 7.53 -15.77 14.03
C THR A 66 7.31 -17.28 14.17
N TYR A 67 6.70 -17.91 13.17
CA TYR A 67 6.56 -19.37 13.10
C TYR A 67 7.58 -20.06 12.19
N LEU A 68 8.50 -19.29 11.62
CA LEU A 68 9.71 -19.75 10.94
C LEU A 68 10.90 -18.97 11.49
N ASP A 69 11.91 -19.66 12.02
CA ASP A 69 13.18 -19.06 12.46
C ASP A 69 14.39 -19.64 11.71
N SER A 70 14.20 -20.02 10.45
CA SER A 70 15.25 -20.59 9.60
C SER A 70 15.16 -20.08 8.16
N ALA A 71 16.32 -19.96 7.50
CA ALA A 71 16.44 -19.44 6.14
C ALA A 71 17.65 -20.03 5.39
N PHE A 72 17.62 -19.96 4.07
CA PHE A 72 18.71 -20.40 3.20
C PHE A 72 19.80 -19.32 3.12
N CYS A 73 20.77 -19.34 4.03
CA CYS A 73 21.81 -18.31 4.08
C CYS A 73 23.08 -18.70 3.31
N LEU A 74 23.89 -17.71 2.96
CA LEU A 74 25.27 -17.90 2.49
C LEU A 74 26.15 -18.45 3.63
N THR A 75 27.36 -18.86 3.28
CA THR A 75 28.39 -19.27 4.25
C THR A 75 29.32 -18.10 4.50
N ASP A 76 29.23 -17.51 5.69
CA ASP A 76 30.14 -16.43 6.08
C ASP A 76 31.52 -17.01 6.46
N ASP A 77 32.56 -16.30 6.05
CA ASP A 77 33.95 -16.56 6.43
C ASP A 77 34.48 -15.46 7.36
N ALA A 78 35.64 -15.68 7.98
CA ALA A 78 36.20 -14.77 8.99
C ALA A 78 36.64 -13.39 8.47
N SER A 79 36.51 -13.10 7.17
CA SER A 79 36.69 -11.77 6.59
C SER A 79 35.39 -10.97 6.44
N ILE A 80 34.23 -11.63 6.59
CA ILE A 80 32.91 -10.98 6.54
C ILE A 80 32.65 -10.27 7.88
N PRO A 81 32.31 -8.96 7.88
CA PRO A 81 32.02 -8.21 9.11
C PRO A 81 30.64 -8.58 9.68
N SER A 82 30.34 -8.09 10.89
CA SER A 82 29.04 -8.31 11.53
C SER A 82 27.89 -7.71 10.70
N ARG A 83 26.64 -8.11 10.99
CA ARG A 83 25.44 -7.52 10.36
C ARG A 83 25.31 -6.01 10.65
N HIS A 84 25.93 -5.52 11.72
CA HIS A 84 25.94 -4.11 12.10
C HIS A 84 27.11 -3.32 11.48
N ASP A 85 28.10 -3.99 10.89
CA ASP A 85 29.36 -3.39 10.41
C ASP A 85 29.56 -3.48 8.88
N GLY A 86 28.50 -3.75 8.10
CA GLY A 86 28.56 -3.70 6.62
C GLY A 86 28.59 -5.06 5.89
N ARG A 87 27.96 -6.10 6.43
CA ARG A 87 27.97 -7.47 5.86
C ARG A 87 27.54 -7.52 4.38
N GLN A 88 26.46 -6.85 4.01
CA GLN A 88 25.93 -6.87 2.64
C GLN A 88 26.88 -6.17 1.67
N VAL A 89 27.46 -5.04 2.09
CA VAL A 89 28.48 -4.32 1.31
C VAL A 89 29.75 -5.15 1.15
N ALA A 90 30.19 -5.88 2.19
CA ALA A 90 31.38 -6.73 2.14
C ALA A 90 31.22 -7.93 1.20
N ILE A 91 30.11 -8.67 1.32
CA ILE A 91 29.76 -9.77 0.39
C ILE A 91 29.60 -9.23 -1.03
N GLY A 92 29.00 -8.04 -1.20
CA GLY A 92 28.88 -7.37 -2.49
C GLY A 92 30.25 -7.12 -3.16
N LYS A 93 31.20 -6.55 -2.41
CA LYS A 93 32.58 -6.34 -2.88
C LYS A 93 33.28 -7.65 -3.25
N LYS A 94 33.12 -8.71 -2.44
CA LYS A 94 33.68 -10.05 -2.68
C LYS A 94 33.22 -10.62 -4.03
N VAL A 95 31.92 -10.57 -4.31
CA VAL A 95 31.33 -11.05 -5.58
C VAL A 95 31.74 -10.18 -6.78
N LEU A 96 31.76 -8.85 -6.63
CA LEU A 96 32.24 -7.96 -7.71
C LEU A 96 33.73 -8.17 -8.02
N GLN A 97 34.56 -8.39 -7.00
CA GLN A 97 35.98 -8.72 -7.17
C GLN A 97 36.17 -10.10 -7.85
N ALA A 98 35.31 -11.08 -7.54
CA ALA A 98 35.31 -12.35 -8.24
C ALA A 98 34.97 -12.18 -9.74
N LEU A 99 33.97 -11.34 -10.08
CA LEU A 99 33.62 -11.02 -11.47
C LEU A 99 34.79 -10.37 -12.23
N LEU A 100 35.47 -9.37 -11.64
CA LEU A 100 36.66 -8.78 -12.26
C LEU A 100 37.81 -9.79 -12.42
N THR A 101 37.95 -10.73 -11.49
CA THR A 101 38.99 -11.78 -11.55
C THR A 101 38.71 -12.77 -12.68
N GLU A 102 37.44 -13.13 -12.91
CA GLU A 102 37.02 -13.92 -14.07
C GLU A 102 37.30 -13.17 -15.38
N LEU A 103 36.90 -11.90 -15.48
CA LEU A 103 37.11 -11.07 -16.68
C LEU A 103 38.60 -10.90 -17.02
N ALA A 104 39.45 -10.69 -16.00
CA ALA A 104 40.89 -10.64 -16.16
C ALA A 104 41.47 -11.98 -16.66
N ALA A 105 40.96 -13.12 -16.18
CA ALA A 105 41.35 -14.44 -16.65
C ALA A 105 40.85 -14.75 -18.08
N GLN A 106 39.72 -14.17 -18.50
CA GLN A 106 39.25 -14.22 -19.89
C GLN A 106 40.04 -13.27 -20.84
N GLY A 107 40.91 -12.41 -20.29
CA GLY A 107 41.94 -11.67 -21.03
C GLY A 107 41.73 -10.16 -21.17
N SER A 108 40.57 -9.61 -20.78
CA SER A 108 40.34 -8.17 -20.70
C SER A 108 39.18 -7.80 -19.79
N VAL A 109 39.37 -6.73 -19.01
CA VAL A 109 38.34 -6.09 -18.19
C VAL A 109 37.79 -4.88 -18.97
N PRO A 110 36.47 -4.60 -18.94
CA PRO A 110 35.90 -3.39 -19.54
C PRO A 110 36.47 -2.08 -18.95
N ASP A 111 36.29 -0.96 -19.65
CA ASP A 111 36.60 0.36 -19.08
C ASP A 111 35.67 0.65 -17.89
N THR A 112 36.23 0.63 -16.68
CA THR A 112 35.49 0.93 -15.45
C THR A 112 35.01 2.38 -15.42
N GLY A 113 35.73 3.31 -16.08
CA GLY A 113 35.41 4.74 -16.11
C GLY A 113 34.05 5.06 -16.73
N ARG A 114 33.52 4.19 -17.59
CA ARG A 114 32.17 4.29 -18.17
C ARG A 114 31.35 3.01 -17.99
N THR A 115 31.65 2.23 -16.95
CA THR A 115 30.83 1.07 -16.54
C THR A 115 29.83 1.47 -15.46
N ALA A 116 28.54 1.21 -15.68
CA ALA A 116 27.47 1.43 -14.70
C ALA A 116 27.39 0.30 -13.65
N LEU A 117 26.79 0.59 -12.50
CA LEU A 117 26.44 -0.39 -11.47
C LEU A 117 24.95 -0.27 -11.12
N ILE A 118 24.20 -1.37 -11.30
CA ILE A 118 22.77 -1.42 -10.97
C ILE A 118 22.52 -2.56 -9.97
N VAL A 119 22.09 -2.24 -8.75
CA VAL A 119 21.93 -3.21 -7.65
C VAL A 119 20.44 -3.49 -7.35
N ALA A 120 19.98 -4.70 -7.64
CA ALA A 120 18.65 -5.17 -7.28
C ALA A 120 18.61 -5.60 -5.81
N THR A 121 17.96 -4.77 -4.98
CA THR A 121 17.88 -4.96 -3.52
C THR A 121 16.69 -4.17 -2.95
N SER A 122 15.97 -4.70 -1.96
CA SER A 122 14.83 -4.00 -1.33
C SER A 122 15.19 -3.21 -0.08
N TRP A 123 16.36 -3.46 0.52
CA TRP A 123 16.85 -2.73 1.68
C TRP A 123 18.35 -2.47 1.54
N SER A 124 18.84 -1.42 2.20
CA SER A 124 20.27 -1.25 2.39
C SER A 124 20.83 -2.31 3.35
N ASP A 125 22.15 -2.33 3.49
CA ASP A 125 22.87 -3.06 4.53
C ASP A 125 22.25 -2.87 5.92
N GLU A 126 22.22 -3.93 6.73
CA GLU A 126 21.54 -3.95 8.03
C GLU A 126 22.12 -2.93 9.04
N SER A 127 23.38 -2.52 8.84
CA SER A 127 24.01 -1.39 9.55
C SER A 127 23.28 -0.05 9.39
N TYR A 128 22.41 0.14 8.39
CA TYR A 128 21.57 1.34 8.20
C TYR A 128 20.46 1.47 9.26
N PHE A 129 20.02 0.35 9.83
CA PHE A 129 18.91 0.26 10.80
C PHE A 129 19.40 0.03 12.23
N ALA A 130 20.60 -0.54 12.41
CA ALA A 130 21.17 -0.91 13.71
C ALA A 130 21.96 0.22 14.40
N THR A 131 21.28 1.32 14.72
CA THR A 131 21.93 2.47 15.36
C THR A 131 22.26 2.23 16.84
N GLY A 132 23.43 2.72 17.26
CA GLY A 132 23.89 2.58 18.65
C GLY A 132 24.19 1.14 19.10
N THR A 133 24.31 0.17 18.19
CA THR A 133 24.76 -1.20 18.51
C THR A 133 26.26 -1.43 18.24
N THR A 134 26.87 -0.64 17.36
CA THR A 134 28.28 -0.82 16.95
C THR A 134 29.24 -0.44 18.07
N THR A 135 30.17 -1.35 18.39
CA THR A 135 31.22 -1.13 19.39
C THR A 135 32.53 -0.58 18.80
N ASN A 136 32.60 -0.49 17.47
CA ASN A 136 33.81 -0.15 16.73
C ASN A 136 33.75 1.27 16.13
N THR A 137 34.47 2.22 16.74
CA THR A 137 34.50 3.63 16.32
C THR A 137 35.23 3.90 15.00
N ALA A 138 35.77 2.87 14.34
CA ALA A 138 36.43 2.98 13.03
C ALA A 138 35.52 2.63 11.84
N VAL A 139 34.29 2.19 12.09
CA VAL A 139 33.30 1.81 11.06
C VAL A 139 32.48 3.04 10.63
N PRO A 140 32.03 3.14 9.36
CA PRO A 140 31.07 4.16 8.94
C PRO A 140 29.77 4.17 9.75
N LEU A 141 29.01 5.28 9.68
CA LEU A 141 27.64 5.38 10.20
C LEU A 141 26.65 4.58 9.32
N GLY A 142 26.79 3.26 9.32
CA GLY A 142 26.13 2.32 8.42
C GLY A 142 26.30 2.69 6.94
N PHE A 143 25.46 2.11 6.07
CA PHE A 143 25.37 2.46 4.66
C PHE A 143 23.92 2.79 4.26
N THR A 144 23.61 4.04 3.93
CA THR A 144 22.32 4.39 3.30
C THR A 144 22.19 3.72 1.93
N PRO A 145 20.98 3.56 1.36
CA PRO A 145 20.78 2.96 0.03
C PRO A 145 21.72 3.52 -1.07
N GLY A 146 21.83 4.85 -1.15
CA GLY A 146 22.73 5.51 -2.10
C GLY A 146 24.21 5.23 -1.84
N GLU A 147 24.62 5.14 -0.57
CA GLU A 147 26.02 4.84 -0.21
C GLU A 147 26.39 3.37 -0.30
N GLN A 148 25.46 2.42 -0.10
CA GLN A 148 25.71 1.01 -0.39
C GLN A 148 26.18 0.87 -1.85
N VAL A 149 25.48 1.51 -2.78
CA VAL A 149 25.82 1.44 -4.21
C VAL A 149 27.05 2.28 -4.54
N ALA A 150 27.20 3.49 -3.99
CA ALA A 150 28.38 4.31 -4.20
C ALA A 150 29.67 3.64 -3.66
N GLU A 151 29.59 2.95 -2.52
CA GLU A 151 30.72 2.22 -1.93
C GLU A 151 31.10 0.96 -2.73
N LEU A 152 30.12 0.25 -3.28
CA LEU A 152 30.35 -0.87 -4.21
C LEU A 152 31.01 -0.38 -5.51
N ALA A 153 30.52 0.73 -6.09
CA ALA A 153 31.12 1.33 -7.29
C ALA A 153 32.54 1.86 -7.03
N ARG A 154 32.74 2.58 -5.93
CA ARG A 154 34.03 3.17 -5.51
C ARG A 154 35.09 2.10 -5.25
N ALA A 155 34.73 0.99 -4.62
CA ALA A 155 35.66 -0.12 -4.36
C ALA A 155 36.17 -0.80 -5.65
N LEU A 156 35.41 -0.70 -6.73
CA LEU A 156 35.69 -1.33 -8.04
C LEU A 156 36.17 -0.32 -9.09
N GLY A 157 36.28 0.97 -8.74
CA GLY A 157 36.70 2.04 -9.66
C GLY A 157 35.69 2.35 -10.78
N LEU A 158 34.40 2.06 -10.57
CA LEU A 158 33.33 2.27 -11.55
C LEU A 158 32.94 3.74 -11.61
N GLY A 159 32.98 4.35 -12.80
CA GLY A 159 32.70 5.75 -13.07
C GLY A 159 31.40 6.04 -13.83
N GLY A 160 30.67 4.99 -14.25
CA GLY A 160 29.32 5.15 -14.80
C GLY A 160 28.25 5.34 -13.71
N PRO A 161 26.98 5.53 -14.09
CA PRO A 161 25.87 5.70 -13.14
C PRO A 161 25.75 4.53 -12.16
N ALA A 162 25.53 4.85 -10.88
CA ALA A 162 25.46 3.89 -9.79
C ALA A 162 24.13 4.03 -9.03
N LEU A 163 23.26 3.02 -9.14
CA LEU A 163 21.91 3.04 -8.55
C LEU A 163 21.44 1.65 -8.06
N SER A 164 20.43 1.63 -7.19
CA SER A 164 19.69 0.42 -6.82
C SER A 164 18.24 0.47 -7.27
N VAL A 165 17.65 -0.70 -7.48
CA VAL A 165 16.27 -0.90 -7.94
C VAL A 165 15.51 -1.72 -6.93
N ASP A 166 14.33 -1.22 -6.52
CA ASP A 166 13.37 -1.97 -5.72
C ASP A 166 11.99 -2.05 -6.41
N THR A 167 11.64 -3.28 -6.79
CA THR A 167 10.29 -3.73 -7.14
C THR A 167 9.91 -4.98 -6.33
N ALA A 168 10.41 -5.09 -5.10
CA ALA A 168 10.36 -6.30 -4.28
C ALA A 168 10.92 -7.51 -5.05
N CYS A 169 10.18 -8.62 -5.13
CA CYS A 169 10.70 -9.87 -5.66
C CYS A 169 11.01 -9.86 -7.18
N SER A 170 10.68 -8.78 -7.90
CA SER A 170 10.99 -8.59 -9.32
C SER A 170 12.17 -7.65 -9.61
N SER A 171 12.87 -7.13 -8.59
CA SER A 171 13.88 -6.05 -8.75
C SER A 171 14.96 -6.33 -9.80
N PHE A 172 15.42 -7.57 -9.94
CA PHE A 172 16.55 -7.89 -10.83
C PHE A 172 16.23 -7.75 -12.34
N PRO A 173 15.11 -8.28 -12.87
CA PRO A 173 14.63 -7.90 -14.20
C PRO A 173 14.49 -6.38 -14.43
N TYR A 174 13.98 -5.61 -13.47
CA TYR A 174 13.90 -4.14 -13.60
C TYR A 174 15.31 -3.48 -13.58
N ALA A 175 16.27 -4.05 -12.84
CA ALA A 175 17.67 -3.64 -12.89
C ALA A 175 18.33 -3.92 -14.25
N ILE A 176 17.92 -4.98 -14.97
CA ILE A 176 18.32 -5.22 -16.36
C ILE A 176 17.69 -4.19 -17.31
N ASP A 177 16.41 -3.83 -17.11
CA ASP A 177 15.76 -2.78 -17.90
C ASP A 177 16.47 -1.43 -17.76
N MET A 178 16.78 -1.02 -16.53
CA MET A 178 17.58 0.18 -16.24
C MET A 178 18.99 0.10 -16.84
N ALA A 179 19.67 -1.04 -16.74
CA ALA A 179 20.99 -1.23 -17.35
C ALA A 179 20.95 -1.05 -18.87
N LYS A 180 19.96 -1.66 -19.55
CA LYS A 180 19.71 -1.44 -20.98
C LYS A 180 19.46 0.04 -21.28
N ALA A 181 18.67 0.73 -20.48
CA ALA A 181 18.37 2.14 -20.69
C ALA A 181 19.62 3.04 -20.60
N LEU A 182 20.49 2.80 -19.61
CA LEU A 182 21.76 3.54 -19.45
C LEU A 182 22.74 3.28 -20.60
N LEU A 183 22.77 2.05 -21.12
CA LEU A 183 23.58 1.65 -22.28
C LEU A 183 23.06 2.28 -23.58
N ASP A 184 21.75 2.30 -23.79
CA ASP A 184 21.13 2.81 -25.01
C ASP A 184 21.10 4.34 -25.07
N SER A 185 21.01 5.00 -23.91
CA SER A 185 21.21 6.45 -23.76
C SER A 185 22.69 6.87 -23.69
N GLY A 186 23.64 5.93 -23.85
CA GLY A 186 25.08 6.22 -23.87
C GLY A 186 25.65 6.78 -22.57
N GLN A 187 24.92 6.67 -21.46
CA GLN A 187 25.37 7.06 -20.13
C GLN A 187 26.43 6.10 -19.57
N ALA A 188 26.48 4.87 -20.11
CA ALA A 188 27.53 3.89 -19.89
C ALA A 188 27.82 3.12 -21.19
N ASP A 189 29.01 2.53 -21.28
CA ASP A 189 29.40 1.63 -22.38
C ASP A 189 29.10 0.16 -22.05
N ASN A 190 29.22 -0.19 -20.77
CA ASN A 190 28.97 -1.52 -20.19
C ASN A 190 28.25 -1.35 -18.84
N ALA A 191 27.58 -2.38 -18.34
CA ALA A 191 26.85 -2.32 -17.07
C ALA A 191 27.02 -3.60 -16.26
N ILE A 192 27.37 -3.48 -14.98
CA ILE A 192 27.29 -4.60 -14.03
C ILE A 192 25.92 -4.53 -13.35
N VAL A 193 25.12 -5.58 -13.54
CA VAL A 193 23.84 -5.76 -12.83
C VAL A 193 24.02 -6.77 -11.72
N MET A 194 23.70 -6.37 -10.50
CA MET A 194 23.95 -7.15 -9.29
C MET A 194 22.65 -7.49 -8.57
N ALA A 195 22.39 -8.77 -8.38
CA ALA A 195 21.42 -9.27 -7.41
C ALA A 195 22.09 -9.33 -6.03
N LEU A 196 21.61 -8.56 -5.06
CA LEU A 196 22.19 -8.51 -3.72
C LEU A 196 21.11 -8.44 -2.65
N ASN A 197 20.89 -9.56 -1.95
CA ASN A 197 20.01 -9.64 -0.80
C ASN A 197 20.64 -10.59 0.24
N THR A 198 21.23 -10.03 1.29
CA THR A 198 21.83 -10.76 2.42
C THR A 198 21.32 -10.24 3.78
N VAL A 199 20.32 -9.35 3.74
CA VAL A 199 19.66 -8.76 4.91
C VAL A 199 18.37 -9.52 5.16
N LEU A 200 18.31 -10.27 6.27
CA LEU A 200 17.19 -11.13 6.67
C LEU A 200 16.81 -10.88 8.15
N PRO A 201 16.36 -9.66 8.51
CA PRO A 201 16.27 -9.20 9.90
C PRO A 201 14.99 -9.67 10.61
N PRO A 202 14.92 -9.60 11.96
CA PRO A 202 13.76 -10.06 12.74
C PRO A 202 12.41 -9.47 12.28
N ALA A 203 12.38 -8.17 11.97
CA ALA A 203 11.17 -7.46 11.51
C ALA A 203 10.54 -8.06 10.24
N LEU A 204 11.38 -8.61 9.33
CA LEU A 204 10.91 -9.31 8.14
C LEU A 204 10.12 -10.58 8.53
N PHE A 205 10.67 -11.38 9.44
CA PHE A 205 10.07 -12.66 9.82
C PHE A 205 8.78 -12.49 10.64
N LEU A 206 8.69 -11.41 11.42
CA LEU A 206 7.44 -10.99 12.05
C LEU A 206 6.38 -10.63 11.00
N GLY A 207 6.70 -9.76 10.04
CA GLY A 207 5.77 -9.33 9.00
C GLY A 207 5.26 -10.48 8.12
N PHE A 208 6.17 -11.30 7.57
CA PHE A 208 5.79 -12.47 6.78
C PHE A 208 5.02 -13.54 7.59
N SER A 209 5.22 -13.60 8.91
CA SER A 209 4.41 -14.46 9.79
C SER A 209 2.99 -13.94 10.01
N GLN A 210 2.78 -12.61 10.07
CA GLN A 210 1.43 -12.02 10.08
C GLN A 210 0.70 -12.22 8.74
N LEU A 211 1.42 -12.21 7.61
CA LEU A 211 0.87 -12.58 6.31
C LEU A 211 0.56 -14.09 6.17
N THR A 212 0.98 -14.93 7.13
CA THR A 212 0.97 -16.41 7.01
C THR A 212 1.62 -16.92 5.72
N ALA A 213 2.66 -16.22 5.26
CA ALA A 213 3.29 -16.44 3.95
C ALA A 213 4.44 -17.46 3.96
N PHE A 214 4.93 -17.88 5.13
CA PHE A 214 6.00 -18.85 5.29
C PHE A 214 5.51 -20.30 5.23
N SER A 215 6.33 -21.18 4.64
CA SER A 215 6.21 -22.63 4.78
C SER A 215 6.51 -23.04 6.22
N ALA A 216 5.51 -23.61 6.91
CA ALA A 216 5.69 -24.13 8.27
C ALA A 216 6.61 -25.37 8.33
N ARG A 217 6.85 -26.01 7.18
CA ARG A 217 7.79 -27.14 7.02
C ARG A 217 9.20 -26.68 6.64
N ALA A 218 9.45 -25.38 6.51
CA ALA A 218 10.70 -24.80 6.03
C ALA A 218 11.17 -25.37 4.67
N SER A 219 10.23 -25.65 3.75
CA SER A 219 10.50 -26.27 2.44
C SER A 219 9.75 -25.53 1.33
N MET A 220 10.48 -25.00 0.34
CA MET A 220 9.86 -24.43 -0.86
C MET A 220 9.64 -25.52 -1.91
N GLN A 221 8.39 -25.67 -2.35
CA GLN A 221 7.96 -26.72 -3.29
C GLN A 221 7.17 -26.08 -4.43
N ALA A 222 7.85 -25.35 -5.32
CA ALA A 222 7.21 -24.64 -6.42
C ALA A 222 6.37 -25.60 -7.29
N PHE A 223 5.07 -25.34 -7.41
CA PHE A 223 4.05 -26.19 -8.04
C PHE A 223 3.97 -27.63 -7.50
N GLY A 224 4.41 -27.87 -6.26
CA GLY A 224 4.23 -29.14 -5.56
C GLY A 224 2.80 -29.35 -5.06
N GLU A 225 2.40 -30.60 -4.86
CA GLU A 225 1.08 -30.97 -4.29
C GLU A 225 0.92 -30.41 -2.86
N ASP A 226 1.99 -30.48 -2.05
CA ASP A 226 2.03 -30.01 -0.66
C ASP A 226 2.59 -28.58 -0.53
N ALA A 227 2.54 -27.73 -1.57
CA ALA A 227 3.08 -26.37 -1.53
C ALA A 227 2.35 -25.48 -0.51
N ASP A 228 3.06 -24.97 0.52
CA ASP A 228 2.47 -24.31 1.70
C ASP A 228 3.01 -22.90 2.03
N GLY A 229 3.99 -22.38 1.29
CA GLY A 229 4.54 -21.04 1.52
C GLY A 229 6.00 -20.87 1.08
N ILE A 230 6.58 -19.69 1.35
CA ILE A 230 7.98 -19.37 1.04
C ILE A 230 8.93 -19.75 2.19
N VAL A 231 10.22 -19.79 1.89
CA VAL A 231 11.29 -19.74 2.90
C VAL A 231 12.29 -18.67 2.44
N PRO A 232 12.66 -17.68 3.27
CA PRO A 232 13.65 -16.68 2.86
C PRO A 232 15.00 -17.30 2.50
N GLY A 233 15.72 -16.63 1.61
CA GLY A 233 17.09 -16.98 1.25
C GLY A 233 17.97 -15.75 1.05
N GLU A 234 19.26 -15.98 1.01
CA GLU A 234 20.27 -14.99 0.66
C GLU A 234 20.78 -15.25 -0.77
N CYS A 235 21.28 -14.21 -1.44
CA CYS A 235 21.93 -14.31 -2.75
C CYS A 235 22.81 -13.08 -2.98
N ALA A 236 24.01 -13.30 -3.53
CA ALA A 236 24.86 -12.24 -4.05
C ALA A 236 25.45 -12.70 -5.39
N ALA A 237 24.97 -12.13 -6.50
CA ALA A 237 25.42 -12.47 -7.85
C ALA A 237 25.52 -11.24 -8.75
N ALA A 238 26.59 -11.12 -9.52
CA ALA A 238 26.86 -10.00 -10.42
C ALA A 238 27.09 -10.50 -11.86
N PHE A 239 26.48 -9.79 -12.82
CA PHE A 239 26.46 -10.12 -14.24
C PHE A 239 26.95 -8.91 -15.04
N LEU A 240 27.87 -9.12 -15.97
CA LEU A 240 28.28 -8.07 -16.90
C LEU A 240 27.38 -8.08 -18.14
N ILE A 241 26.77 -6.94 -18.45
CA ILE A 241 25.95 -6.69 -19.64
C ILE A 241 26.68 -5.71 -20.56
N GLU A 242 26.84 -6.10 -21.82
CA GLU A 242 27.47 -5.28 -22.85
C GLU A 242 26.96 -5.62 -24.26
N PRO A 243 27.20 -4.77 -25.27
CA PRO A 243 26.95 -5.11 -26.67
C PRO A 243 27.70 -6.37 -27.11
N VAL A 244 27.07 -7.21 -27.92
CA VAL A 244 27.69 -8.41 -28.53
C VAL A 244 29.01 -8.04 -29.24
N CYS A 245 29.06 -6.91 -29.94
CA CYS A 245 30.30 -6.41 -30.56
C CYS A 245 31.43 -6.12 -29.57
N ALA A 246 31.13 -5.64 -28.36
CA ALA A 246 32.12 -5.36 -27.32
C ALA A 246 32.67 -6.66 -26.72
N ALA A 247 31.80 -7.61 -26.39
CA ALA A 247 32.19 -8.92 -25.87
C ALA A 247 33.10 -9.66 -26.86
N LEU A 248 32.71 -9.72 -28.14
CA LEU A 248 33.49 -10.38 -29.19
C LEU A 248 34.82 -9.67 -29.48
N ALA A 249 34.87 -8.34 -29.49
CA ALA A 249 36.12 -7.59 -29.61
C ALA A 249 37.07 -7.85 -28.41
N ALA A 250 36.50 -7.99 -27.22
CA ALA A 250 37.19 -8.42 -26.00
C ALA A 250 37.52 -9.93 -25.95
N LYS A 251 37.19 -10.69 -27.01
CA LYS A 251 37.33 -12.15 -27.14
C LYS A 251 36.53 -12.99 -26.13
N ARG A 252 35.54 -12.38 -25.47
CA ARG A 252 34.66 -13.02 -24.50
C ARG A 252 33.41 -13.53 -25.21
N GLN A 253 33.13 -14.83 -25.06
CA GLN A 253 31.96 -15.45 -25.67
C GLN A 253 30.72 -15.15 -24.81
N PRO A 254 29.61 -14.67 -25.39
CA PRO A 254 28.37 -14.45 -24.65
C PRO A 254 27.86 -15.73 -23.97
N LEU A 255 27.48 -15.61 -22.69
CA LEU A 255 26.77 -16.65 -21.93
C LEU A 255 25.28 -16.73 -22.35
N GLY A 256 24.73 -15.63 -22.87
CA GLY A 256 23.37 -15.54 -23.42
C GLY A 256 23.07 -14.12 -23.91
N VAL A 257 22.08 -13.99 -24.80
CA VAL A 257 21.70 -12.72 -25.44
C VAL A 257 20.37 -12.23 -24.88
N LEU A 258 20.32 -10.98 -24.42
CA LEU A 258 19.09 -10.31 -23.97
C LEU A 258 18.21 -9.99 -25.19
N ARG A 259 17.18 -10.80 -25.46
CA ARG A 259 16.29 -10.57 -26.61
C ARG A 259 15.18 -9.60 -26.30
N ALA A 260 14.49 -9.79 -25.18
CA ALA A 260 13.33 -8.99 -24.82
C ALA A 260 13.08 -8.98 -23.31
N LEU A 261 12.34 -7.96 -22.87
CA LEU A 261 11.88 -7.79 -21.51
C LEU A 261 10.49 -7.14 -21.52
N GLY A 262 9.53 -7.78 -20.87
CA GLY A 262 8.18 -7.28 -20.72
C GLY A 262 7.89 -6.96 -19.27
N LEU A 263 7.79 -5.67 -18.93
CA LEU A 263 7.36 -5.19 -17.62
C LEU A 263 5.84 -5.03 -17.60
N SER A 264 5.19 -5.21 -16.44
CA SER A 264 3.79 -4.83 -16.22
C SER A 264 3.51 -4.46 -14.75
N ALA A 265 2.31 -3.95 -14.47
CA ALA A 265 1.84 -3.73 -13.10
C ALA A 265 0.41 -4.26 -12.91
N ASP A 266 0.12 -4.85 -11.73
CA ASP A 266 -1.21 -5.33 -11.34
C ASP A 266 -2.23 -4.19 -11.29
N GLY A 267 -1.82 -3.01 -10.83
CA GLY A 267 -2.74 -1.89 -10.57
C GLY A 267 -3.81 -2.28 -9.55
N ALA A 268 -5.07 -2.01 -9.86
CA ALA A 268 -6.23 -2.43 -9.06
C ALA A 268 -6.65 -3.90 -9.32
N GLU A 269 -5.83 -4.73 -9.98
CA GLU A 269 -6.03 -6.18 -10.00
C GLU A 269 -5.51 -6.78 -8.68
N GLY A 270 -6.29 -7.66 -8.03
CA GLY A 270 -5.86 -8.36 -6.82
C GLY A 270 -5.75 -7.44 -5.59
N SER A 271 -4.62 -7.54 -4.88
CA SER A 271 -4.27 -6.67 -3.74
C SER A 271 -2.73 -6.62 -3.60
N VAL A 272 -2.19 -5.75 -2.74
CA VAL A 272 -0.73 -5.61 -2.51
C VAL A 272 0.00 -6.96 -2.31
N PHE A 273 -0.68 -7.94 -1.72
CA PHE A 273 -0.14 -9.27 -1.42
C PHE A 273 -0.66 -10.41 -2.32
N ALA A 274 -1.56 -10.12 -3.28
CA ALA A 274 -2.24 -11.12 -4.10
C ALA A 274 -2.07 -10.81 -5.61
N PRO A 275 -1.29 -11.61 -6.36
CA PRO A 275 -0.80 -11.24 -7.69
C PRO A 275 -1.88 -11.22 -8.78
N GLY A 276 -1.77 -10.27 -9.70
CA GLY A 276 -2.63 -10.11 -10.88
C GLY A 276 -2.34 -11.12 -11.99
N LYS A 277 -3.34 -11.91 -12.39
CA LYS A 277 -3.22 -12.85 -13.51
C LYS A 277 -3.09 -12.12 -14.84
N GLN A 278 -3.89 -11.08 -15.07
CA GLN A 278 -3.93 -10.35 -16.33
C GLN A 278 -2.68 -9.48 -16.50
N ALA A 279 -2.14 -8.95 -15.40
CA ALA A 279 -0.85 -8.26 -15.42
C ALA A 279 0.31 -9.23 -15.73
N GLN A 280 0.40 -10.43 -15.14
CA GLN A 280 1.39 -11.44 -15.52
C GLN A 280 1.30 -11.80 -17.01
N PHE A 281 0.08 -12.05 -17.52
CA PHE A 281 -0.16 -12.25 -18.95
C PHE A 281 0.35 -11.07 -19.80
N SER A 282 0.15 -9.83 -19.33
CA SER A 282 0.61 -8.63 -20.03
C SER A 282 2.14 -8.48 -20.03
N ALA A 283 2.84 -8.97 -18.99
CA ALA A 283 4.30 -9.05 -19.00
C ALA A 283 4.79 -10.02 -20.10
N TYR A 284 4.19 -11.20 -20.20
CA TYR A 284 4.50 -12.15 -21.29
C TYR A 284 4.18 -11.53 -22.67
N GLN A 285 2.99 -10.93 -22.84
CA GLN A 285 2.57 -10.32 -24.12
C GLN A 285 3.50 -9.18 -24.57
N ARG A 286 4.09 -8.43 -23.63
CA ARG A 286 5.07 -7.38 -23.93
C ARG A 286 6.44 -7.97 -24.28
N ALA A 287 6.89 -9.00 -23.56
CA ALA A 287 8.15 -9.70 -23.84
C ALA A 287 8.16 -10.42 -25.20
N TYR A 288 7.05 -11.04 -25.59
CA TYR A 288 6.91 -11.77 -26.86
C TYR A 288 6.24 -10.95 -27.97
N ARG A 289 6.27 -9.61 -27.91
CA ARG A 289 5.68 -8.75 -28.97
C ARG A 289 6.29 -9.00 -30.35
N GLU A 290 7.59 -9.27 -30.39
CA GLU A 290 8.37 -9.49 -31.62
C GLU A 290 8.98 -10.90 -31.69
N LEU A 291 8.62 -11.79 -30.75
CA LEU A 291 9.17 -13.13 -30.60
C LEU A 291 8.05 -14.18 -30.58
N ASP A 292 8.20 -15.29 -31.30
CA ASP A 292 7.24 -16.40 -31.29
C ASP A 292 7.14 -17.08 -29.91
N PRO A 293 5.99 -17.06 -29.20
CA PRO A 293 5.83 -17.75 -27.91
C PRO A 293 5.95 -19.29 -28.02
N GLY A 294 5.77 -19.87 -29.21
CA GLY A 294 6.02 -21.29 -29.45
C GLY A 294 7.50 -21.67 -29.34
N SER A 295 8.40 -20.71 -29.56
CA SER A 295 9.86 -20.95 -29.67
C SER A 295 10.62 -21.12 -28.35
N VAL A 296 10.03 -20.77 -27.20
CA VAL A 296 10.68 -20.92 -25.88
C VAL A 296 10.78 -22.39 -25.46
N ASP A 297 11.94 -22.81 -24.94
CA ASP A 297 12.23 -24.21 -24.58
C ASP A 297 12.00 -24.49 -23.09
N TYR A 298 12.26 -23.49 -22.24
CA TYR A 298 12.16 -23.58 -20.80
C TYR A 298 11.66 -22.27 -20.19
N ILE A 299 10.84 -22.35 -19.15
CA ILE A 299 10.48 -21.20 -18.30
C ILE A 299 11.06 -21.40 -16.90
N GLU A 300 11.97 -20.50 -16.53
CA GLU A 300 12.33 -20.27 -15.13
C GLU A 300 11.25 -19.38 -14.51
N THR A 301 10.36 -20.02 -13.75
CA THR A 301 9.15 -19.42 -13.16
C THR A 301 9.47 -18.54 -11.96
N HIS A 302 8.50 -17.69 -11.60
CA HIS A 302 8.55 -17.01 -10.31
C HIS A 302 8.39 -18.04 -9.17
N GLY A 303 7.49 -19.02 -9.31
CA GLY A 303 7.49 -20.32 -8.63
C GLY A 303 7.87 -20.28 -7.15
N THR A 304 6.91 -19.88 -6.31
CA THR A 304 7.10 -19.52 -4.90
C THR A 304 6.76 -20.62 -3.90
N GLY A 305 6.10 -21.69 -4.33
CA GLY A 305 5.52 -22.66 -3.39
C GLY A 305 4.34 -22.10 -2.59
N THR A 306 3.79 -20.95 -2.95
CA THR A 306 2.59 -20.39 -2.30
C THR A 306 1.32 -20.91 -3.01
N PRO A 307 0.28 -21.38 -2.29
CA PRO A 307 -0.93 -21.93 -2.90
C PRO A 307 -1.66 -21.00 -3.89
N LEU A 308 -1.57 -19.68 -3.66
CA LEU A 308 -2.17 -18.65 -4.51
C LEU A 308 -1.23 -18.23 -5.65
N GLY A 309 0.02 -17.88 -5.35
CA GLY A 309 0.97 -17.36 -6.34
C GLY A 309 1.26 -18.38 -7.45
N ASP A 310 1.53 -19.63 -7.06
CA ASP A 310 1.81 -20.71 -8.01
C ASP A 310 0.56 -21.09 -8.83
N ALA A 311 -0.66 -20.93 -8.26
CA ALA A 311 -1.90 -21.13 -9.00
C ALA A 311 -2.16 -19.99 -10.02
N THR A 312 -1.87 -18.75 -9.65
CA THR A 312 -1.96 -17.59 -10.56
C THR A 312 -0.95 -17.69 -11.70
N GLU A 313 0.33 -18.01 -11.41
CA GLU A 313 1.36 -18.19 -12.45
C GLU A 313 1.05 -19.37 -13.36
N LEU A 314 0.63 -20.52 -12.82
CA LEU A 314 0.20 -21.66 -13.62
C LEU A 314 -0.96 -21.28 -14.57
N ALA A 315 -1.92 -20.48 -14.08
CA ALA A 315 -3.06 -20.03 -14.87
C ALA A 315 -2.70 -18.95 -15.90
N SER A 316 -1.76 -18.05 -15.63
CA SER A 316 -1.31 -17.01 -16.57
C SER A 316 -0.43 -17.62 -17.68
N LEU A 317 0.53 -18.49 -17.32
CA LEU A 317 1.35 -19.25 -18.27
C LEU A 317 0.49 -20.15 -19.18
N GLN A 318 -0.48 -20.88 -18.62
CA GLN A 318 -1.42 -21.68 -19.41
C GLN A 318 -2.24 -20.83 -20.38
N SER A 319 -2.75 -19.68 -19.93
CA SER A 319 -3.52 -18.77 -20.79
C SER A 319 -2.68 -18.12 -21.89
N PHE A 320 -1.39 -17.88 -21.67
CA PHE A 320 -0.51 -17.27 -22.66
C PHE A 320 0.11 -18.28 -23.63
N PHE A 321 0.71 -19.38 -23.14
CA PHE A 321 1.51 -20.28 -23.99
C PHE A 321 0.72 -21.40 -24.67
N ALA A 322 -0.43 -21.84 -24.13
CA ALA A 322 -1.19 -22.94 -24.74
C ALA A 322 -1.69 -22.66 -26.19
N PRO A 323 -2.14 -21.44 -26.56
CA PRO A 323 -2.52 -21.12 -27.94
C PRO A 323 -1.37 -21.23 -28.97
N HIS A 324 -0.12 -21.23 -28.52
CA HIS A 324 1.07 -21.27 -29.37
C HIS A 324 1.77 -22.64 -29.38
N ARG A 325 1.12 -23.70 -28.87
CA ARG A 325 1.73 -25.03 -28.74
C ARG A 325 0.83 -26.18 -29.19
N PRO A 326 1.37 -27.20 -29.88
CA PRO A 326 0.71 -28.50 -30.03
C PRO A 326 0.40 -29.14 -28.67
N ALA A 327 -0.74 -29.85 -28.57
CA ALA A 327 -1.22 -30.41 -27.30
C ALA A 327 -0.32 -31.52 -26.72
N ASP A 328 0.51 -32.15 -27.55
CA ASP A 328 1.54 -33.14 -27.19
C ASP A 328 2.86 -32.50 -26.72
N GLN A 329 3.09 -31.21 -27.01
CA GLN A 329 4.37 -30.53 -26.78
C GLN A 329 4.36 -29.66 -25.52
N LYS A 330 4.28 -30.32 -24.35
CA LYS A 330 4.35 -29.66 -23.05
C LYS A 330 5.68 -28.91 -22.84
N LEU A 331 5.59 -27.63 -22.47
CA LEU A 331 6.70 -26.74 -22.10
C LEU A 331 7.27 -27.13 -20.73
N THR A 332 8.59 -27.33 -20.64
CA THR A 332 9.25 -27.60 -19.34
C THR A 332 9.36 -26.30 -18.54
N ILE A 333 8.97 -26.35 -17.26
CA ILE A 333 9.05 -25.24 -16.30
C ILE A 333 9.79 -25.66 -15.03
N GLY A 334 10.31 -24.70 -14.27
CA GLY A 334 10.94 -24.93 -12.98
C GLY A 334 11.24 -23.65 -12.22
N SER A 335 11.73 -23.75 -10.98
CA SER A 335 12.11 -22.61 -10.13
C SER A 335 13.31 -22.99 -9.27
N ILE A 336 14.38 -22.20 -9.33
CA ILE A 336 15.53 -22.30 -8.43
C ILE A 336 15.16 -22.12 -6.95
N LYS A 337 13.98 -21.54 -6.65
CA LYS A 337 13.59 -21.26 -5.26
C LYS A 337 13.30 -22.52 -4.45
N SER A 338 12.93 -23.63 -5.11
CA SER A 338 12.88 -24.95 -4.47
C SER A 338 14.26 -25.49 -4.05
N VAL A 339 15.35 -24.91 -4.57
CA VAL A 339 16.74 -25.32 -4.29
C VAL A 339 17.40 -24.44 -3.23
N ILE A 340 17.24 -23.11 -3.30
CA ILE A 340 17.96 -22.13 -2.46
C ILE A 340 17.06 -21.20 -1.62
N GLY A 341 15.78 -21.52 -1.47
CA GLY A 341 14.80 -20.59 -0.88
C GLY A 341 14.49 -19.40 -1.79
N HIS A 342 13.85 -18.37 -1.26
CA HIS A 342 13.49 -17.16 -1.99
C HIS A 342 14.43 -15.98 -1.64
N PRO A 343 15.35 -15.58 -2.56
CA PRO A 343 16.28 -14.48 -2.29
C PRO A 343 15.70 -13.06 -2.43
N LEU A 344 14.39 -12.91 -2.23
CA LEU A 344 13.67 -11.62 -2.27
C LEU A 344 14.01 -10.82 -3.54
N ALA A 345 14.54 -9.60 -3.43
CA ALA A 345 14.95 -8.78 -4.59
C ALA A 345 16.02 -9.42 -5.50
N ALA A 346 16.91 -10.24 -4.93
CA ALA A 346 17.97 -10.93 -5.64
C ALA A 346 17.48 -12.21 -6.37
N ALA A 347 16.20 -12.58 -6.21
CA ALA A 347 15.66 -13.82 -6.74
C ALA A 347 15.77 -13.95 -8.27
N GLY A 348 15.53 -12.86 -9.02
CA GLY A 348 15.66 -12.87 -10.48
C GLY A 348 17.10 -13.12 -10.96
N GLY A 349 18.12 -12.75 -10.16
CA GLY A 349 19.53 -13.01 -10.49
C GLY A 349 19.90 -14.47 -10.33
N ALA A 350 19.40 -15.14 -9.30
CA ALA A 350 19.55 -16.59 -9.16
C ALA A 350 18.86 -17.35 -10.32
N SER A 351 17.66 -16.90 -10.70
CA SER A 351 16.94 -17.44 -11.87
C SER A 351 17.69 -17.17 -13.19
N LEU A 352 18.33 -16.00 -13.38
CA LEU A 352 19.19 -15.74 -14.54
C LEU A 352 20.45 -16.62 -14.53
N ALA A 353 21.14 -16.80 -13.39
CA ALA A 353 22.29 -17.69 -13.30
C ALA A 353 21.93 -19.09 -13.81
N LYS A 354 20.85 -19.68 -13.28
CA LYS A 354 20.32 -20.97 -13.75
C LYS A 354 20.01 -20.98 -15.25
N ALA A 355 19.39 -19.92 -15.78
CA ALA A 355 19.12 -19.82 -17.22
C ALA A 355 20.40 -19.80 -18.07
N LEU A 356 21.38 -18.95 -17.75
CA LEU A 356 22.67 -18.90 -18.46
C LEU A 356 23.45 -20.22 -18.34
N MET A 357 23.28 -20.95 -17.23
CA MET A 357 23.86 -22.29 -17.05
C MET A 357 23.16 -23.35 -17.91
N ILE A 358 21.83 -23.28 -18.05
CA ILE A 358 21.07 -24.15 -18.98
C ILE A 358 21.55 -23.94 -20.43
N LEU A 359 21.81 -22.68 -20.84
CA LEU A 359 22.40 -22.38 -22.15
C LEU A 359 23.83 -22.96 -22.26
N ARG A 360 24.71 -22.63 -21.31
CA ARG A 360 26.12 -23.07 -21.28
C ARG A 360 26.31 -24.59 -21.30
N HIS A 361 25.44 -25.33 -20.62
CA HIS A 361 25.51 -26.80 -20.50
C HIS A 361 24.52 -27.54 -21.44
N LYS A 362 23.73 -26.81 -22.24
CA LYS A 362 22.65 -27.32 -23.11
C LYS A 362 21.74 -28.35 -22.45
N GLY A 363 21.35 -28.12 -21.20
CA GLY A 363 20.53 -29.06 -20.44
C GLY A 363 19.76 -28.41 -19.30
N ILE A 364 18.48 -28.79 -19.17
CA ILE A 364 17.59 -28.32 -18.09
C ILE A 364 17.85 -29.18 -16.84
N PRO A 365 18.32 -28.62 -15.70
CA PRO A 365 18.53 -29.37 -14.48
C PRO A 365 17.18 -29.81 -13.85
N PRO A 366 17.19 -30.90 -13.07
CA PRO A 366 16.00 -31.38 -12.35
C PRO A 366 15.43 -30.34 -11.36
N GLN A 367 14.12 -30.39 -11.14
CA GLN A 367 13.57 -29.89 -9.86
C GLN A 367 13.89 -30.89 -8.73
N PRO A 368 13.98 -30.43 -7.47
CA PRO A 368 14.09 -31.33 -6.32
C PRO A 368 12.94 -32.34 -6.22
N ASP A 369 13.21 -33.47 -5.56
CA ASP A 369 12.26 -34.61 -5.52
C ASP A 369 11.09 -34.36 -4.55
N TYR A 370 10.04 -33.71 -5.07
CA TYR A 370 8.73 -33.59 -4.43
C TYR A 370 7.62 -33.86 -5.45
N ARG A 371 6.45 -34.28 -4.96
CA ARG A 371 5.31 -34.61 -5.81
C ARG A 371 4.77 -33.36 -6.53
N PRO A 372 4.70 -33.33 -7.88
CA PRO A 372 4.02 -32.26 -8.62
C PRO A 372 2.54 -32.16 -8.25
N SER A 373 1.99 -30.93 -8.25
CA SER A 373 0.56 -30.77 -8.06
C SER A 373 -0.23 -31.26 -9.27
N ALA A 374 -1.33 -31.98 -9.04
CA ALA A 374 -2.24 -32.45 -10.09
C ALA A 374 -2.81 -31.31 -10.97
N LYS A 375 -2.74 -30.04 -10.51
CA LYS A 375 -3.08 -28.86 -11.31
C LYS A 375 -2.20 -28.72 -12.56
N VAL A 376 -0.93 -29.15 -12.52
CA VAL A 376 0.02 -29.03 -13.65
C VAL A 376 -0.34 -29.98 -14.79
N ASP A 377 -0.84 -31.18 -14.48
CA ASP A 377 -1.12 -32.22 -15.47
C ASP A 377 -2.12 -31.75 -16.54
N GLY A 378 -3.14 -30.98 -16.14
CA GLY A 378 -4.15 -30.40 -17.04
C GLY A 378 -3.70 -29.20 -17.88
N THR A 379 -2.42 -28.82 -17.87
CA THR A 379 -1.88 -27.67 -18.61
C THR A 379 -0.94 -28.07 -19.76
N CYS A 380 -0.58 -27.12 -20.62
CA CYS A 380 0.51 -27.27 -21.60
C CYS A 380 1.91 -27.25 -20.96
N LEU A 381 2.04 -27.34 -19.63
CA LEU A 381 3.29 -27.29 -18.88
C LEU A 381 3.62 -28.63 -18.22
N ARG A 382 4.90 -28.81 -17.84
CA ARG A 382 5.43 -29.92 -17.02
C ARG A 382 6.62 -29.43 -16.20
N LEU A 383 6.82 -29.96 -14.98
CA LEU A 383 8.06 -29.69 -14.23
C LEU A 383 9.26 -30.43 -14.83
N ALA A 384 10.47 -29.89 -14.63
CA ALA A 384 11.72 -30.58 -14.95
C ALA A 384 11.89 -31.84 -14.07
N THR A 385 12.12 -32.99 -14.70
CA THR A 385 12.17 -34.32 -14.06
C THR A 385 13.52 -34.62 -13.39
N GLN A 386 13.60 -35.67 -12.57
CA GLN A 386 14.74 -36.11 -11.72
C GLN A 386 16.15 -36.25 -12.37
N GLN A 387 16.32 -36.02 -13.67
CA GLN A 387 17.63 -36.02 -14.36
C GLN A 387 17.72 -34.85 -15.32
N VAL A 388 18.94 -34.37 -15.59
CA VAL A 388 19.20 -33.27 -16.52
C VAL A 388 18.65 -33.62 -17.91
N GLN A 389 17.67 -32.86 -18.39
CA GLN A 389 17.06 -33.06 -19.70
C GLN A 389 17.92 -32.37 -20.77
N PRO A 390 18.50 -33.09 -21.75
CA PRO A 390 19.30 -32.47 -22.81
C PRO A 390 18.41 -31.62 -23.73
N LEU A 391 18.89 -30.44 -24.08
CA LEU A 391 18.26 -29.59 -25.08
C LEU A 391 18.78 -29.99 -26.48
N ALA A 392 17.86 -30.18 -27.42
CA ALA A 392 18.20 -30.71 -28.74
C ALA A 392 18.97 -29.67 -29.58
N GLU A 393 20.15 -30.04 -30.08
CA GLU A 393 20.90 -29.21 -31.01
C GLU A 393 20.13 -29.03 -32.32
N ARG A 394 19.90 -27.77 -32.70
CA ARG A 394 19.03 -27.35 -33.80
C ARG A 394 19.50 -26.00 -34.36
N GLN A 395 19.04 -25.62 -35.55
CA GLN A 395 19.47 -24.37 -36.22
C GLN A 395 18.90 -23.08 -35.61
N SER A 396 17.88 -23.17 -34.75
CA SER A 396 17.31 -22.04 -34.00
C SER A 396 17.82 -22.04 -32.57
N ALA A 397 18.33 -20.91 -32.09
CA ALA A 397 18.81 -20.73 -30.71
C ALA A 397 17.91 -21.37 -29.65
N ILE A 398 18.50 -21.96 -28.60
CA ILE A 398 17.77 -22.27 -27.37
C ILE A 398 17.24 -20.96 -26.76
N ARG A 399 15.99 -20.93 -26.33
CA ARG A 399 15.33 -19.75 -25.74
C ARG A 399 14.77 -20.05 -24.36
N ILE A 400 15.05 -19.18 -23.40
CA ILE A 400 14.58 -19.28 -22.01
C ILE A 400 13.79 -18.02 -21.63
N GLY A 401 12.59 -18.23 -21.10
CA GLY A 401 11.80 -17.20 -20.43
C GLY A 401 12.06 -17.23 -18.92
N ILE A 402 12.10 -16.06 -18.28
CA ILE A 402 12.38 -15.88 -16.85
C ILE A 402 11.33 -14.96 -16.26
N SER A 403 10.47 -15.48 -15.39
CA SER A 403 9.40 -14.73 -14.71
C SER A 403 9.84 -14.24 -13.33
N SER A 404 9.50 -13.00 -12.96
CA SER A 404 9.46 -12.62 -11.55
C SER A 404 8.42 -11.54 -11.24
N PHE A 405 7.71 -11.71 -10.12
CA PHE A 405 6.53 -10.93 -9.74
C PHE A 405 6.73 -10.40 -8.32
N GLY A 406 6.62 -9.09 -8.11
CA GLY A 406 6.86 -8.43 -6.83
C GLY A 406 5.56 -8.12 -6.08
N PHE A 407 5.63 -8.11 -4.74
CA PHE A 407 4.57 -7.48 -3.92
C PHE A 407 4.34 -6.02 -4.34
N GLY A 408 3.12 -5.53 -4.21
CA GLY A 408 2.69 -4.27 -4.84
C GLY A 408 2.32 -4.41 -6.33
N GLY A 409 2.68 -5.53 -6.97
CA GLY A 409 2.21 -5.90 -8.30
C GLY A 409 3.15 -5.57 -9.45
N ALA A 410 4.42 -5.24 -9.20
CA ALA A 410 5.41 -5.02 -10.26
C ALA A 410 5.88 -6.36 -10.86
N ASN A 411 5.55 -6.62 -12.12
CA ASN A 411 5.83 -7.89 -12.80
C ASN A 411 6.85 -7.71 -13.92
N ALA A 412 7.68 -8.72 -14.14
CA ALA A 412 8.58 -8.78 -15.28
C ALA A 412 8.67 -10.20 -15.88
N HIS A 413 8.80 -10.27 -17.20
CA HIS A 413 9.23 -11.47 -17.91
C HIS A 413 10.38 -11.15 -18.86
N LEU A 414 11.54 -11.75 -18.62
CA LEU A 414 12.80 -11.60 -19.34
C LEU A 414 12.98 -12.78 -20.31
N VAL A 415 13.45 -12.54 -21.54
CA VAL A 415 13.74 -13.57 -22.54
C VAL A 415 15.22 -13.52 -22.93
N VAL A 416 15.91 -14.65 -22.77
CA VAL A 416 17.33 -14.83 -23.07
C VAL A 416 17.53 -15.99 -24.04
N ASP A 417 18.34 -15.79 -25.07
CA ASP A 417 18.69 -16.83 -26.05
C ASP A 417 20.15 -17.30 -25.90
N GLU A 418 20.43 -18.52 -26.36
CA GLU A 418 21.76 -18.97 -26.79
C GLU A 418 22.33 -18.01 -27.85
N TYR A 419 23.63 -17.69 -27.73
CA TYR A 419 24.32 -16.89 -28.74
C TYR A 419 24.55 -17.70 -30.01
N VAL A 420 24.02 -17.22 -31.14
CA VAL A 420 24.21 -17.83 -32.46
C VAL A 420 24.92 -16.81 -33.36
N ALA A 421 26.19 -17.07 -33.63
CA ALA A 421 27.06 -16.18 -34.38
C ALA A 421 26.54 -15.87 -35.79
N ALA A 422 26.58 -14.60 -36.17
CA ALA A 422 26.29 -14.16 -37.53
C ALA A 422 27.52 -14.35 -38.45
N GLU A 423 27.30 -14.68 -39.71
CA GLU A 423 28.35 -14.75 -40.74
C GLU A 423 28.86 -13.36 -41.21
N ARG A 424 28.54 -12.27 -40.50
CA ARG A 424 28.82 -10.89 -40.89
C ARG A 424 29.94 -10.28 -40.02
N PRO A 425 30.77 -9.38 -40.59
CA PRO A 425 31.81 -8.71 -39.82
C PRO A 425 31.21 -7.73 -38.81
N VAL A 426 31.68 -7.83 -37.57
CA VAL A 426 31.16 -7.11 -36.40
C VAL A 426 31.18 -5.59 -36.62
N ALA A 427 30.00 -4.97 -36.62
CA ALA A 427 29.87 -3.51 -36.66
C ALA A 427 30.15 -2.88 -35.28
N ALA A 428 30.95 -1.81 -35.25
CA ALA A 428 31.21 -1.06 -34.01
C ALA A 428 29.96 -0.28 -33.57
N ARG A 429 29.60 -0.37 -32.28
CA ARG A 429 28.50 0.43 -31.70
C ARG A 429 28.87 1.91 -31.68
N VAL A 430 28.01 2.76 -32.23
CA VAL A 430 28.06 4.21 -31.99
C VAL A 430 27.39 4.48 -30.65
N VAL A 431 28.15 5.01 -29.70
CA VAL A 431 27.64 5.43 -28.38
C VAL A 431 27.18 6.89 -28.47
N PRO A 432 25.92 7.22 -28.12
CA PRO A 432 25.45 8.60 -28.24
C PRO A 432 26.14 9.51 -27.22
N GLY A 433 26.62 10.65 -27.71
CA GLY A 433 27.07 11.78 -26.90
C GLY A 433 26.05 12.91 -26.79
N VAL A 434 25.07 12.90 -27.69
CA VAL A 434 23.94 13.82 -27.80
C VAL A 434 22.68 12.97 -27.88
N LEU A 435 21.69 13.30 -27.06
CA LEU A 435 20.38 12.66 -27.03
C LEU A 435 19.34 13.67 -27.50
N THR A 436 18.68 13.39 -28.62
CA THR A 436 17.39 14.04 -28.93
C THR A 436 16.33 13.34 -28.10
N LEU A 437 15.61 14.11 -27.28
CA LEU A 437 14.68 13.60 -26.28
C LEU A 437 13.24 13.92 -26.65
N ASP A 438 12.98 15.18 -27.01
CA ASP A 438 11.64 15.75 -27.24
C ASP A 438 10.60 15.24 -26.23
N LEU A 439 10.89 15.40 -24.94
CA LEU A 439 10.03 14.96 -23.84
C LEU A 439 9.18 16.13 -23.32
N ALA A 440 7.87 16.01 -23.45
CA ALA A 440 6.88 16.96 -22.96
C ALA A 440 6.57 16.74 -21.47
N ILE A 441 6.83 17.74 -20.62
CA ILE A 441 6.24 17.85 -19.28
C ILE A 441 4.84 18.43 -19.45
N VAL A 442 3.83 17.56 -19.51
CA VAL A 442 2.44 18.00 -19.71
C VAL A 442 1.86 18.64 -18.45
N GLU A 443 2.19 18.10 -17.28
CA GLU A 443 1.74 18.56 -15.96
C GLU A 443 2.74 18.19 -14.86
N ALA A 444 2.69 18.88 -13.72
CA ALA A 444 3.65 18.71 -12.62
C ALA A 444 3.00 18.94 -11.25
N GLU A 445 3.59 18.41 -10.17
CA GLU A 445 3.17 18.63 -8.79
C GLU A 445 4.37 18.54 -7.81
N ALA A 446 4.29 19.14 -6.62
CA ALA A 446 5.39 19.12 -5.64
C ALA A 446 4.92 19.21 -4.18
N ALA A 447 5.80 18.84 -3.25
CA ALA A 447 5.77 19.26 -1.84
C ALA A 447 7.20 19.26 -1.29
N PHE A 448 7.71 20.41 -0.81
CA PHE A 448 9.08 20.57 -0.32
C PHE A 448 9.11 21.33 1.01
N GLY A 449 9.45 20.64 2.10
CA GLY A 449 9.51 21.18 3.46
C GLY A 449 8.20 21.85 3.90
N ALA A 450 8.13 23.18 3.83
CA ALA A 450 6.94 23.96 4.17
C ALA A 450 5.98 24.20 2.97
N CYS A 451 6.42 23.95 1.74
CA CYS A 451 5.58 23.99 0.55
C CYS A 451 4.80 22.67 0.43
N ASP A 452 3.47 22.73 0.45
CA ASP A 452 2.56 21.60 0.33
C ASP A 452 2.11 21.31 -1.12
N SER A 453 2.57 22.09 -2.08
CA SER A 453 2.03 22.15 -3.45
C SER A 453 3.00 22.82 -4.42
N LEU A 454 2.85 22.58 -5.72
CA LEU A 454 3.59 23.31 -6.75
C LEU A 454 3.29 24.82 -6.73
N GLN A 455 2.07 25.20 -6.30
CA GLN A 455 1.67 26.61 -6.12
C GLN A 455 2.48 27.29 -5.00
N SER A 456 2.56 26.67 -3.81
CA SER A 456 3.33 27.23 -2.70
C SER A 456 4.84 27.17 -2.98
N PHE A 457 5.32 26.18 -3.74
CA PHE A 457 6.70 26.17 -4.24
C PHE A 457 6.98 27.36 -5.18
N LYS A 458 6.11 27.65 -6.16
CA LYS A 458 6.27 28.84 -7.02
C LYS A 458 6.32 30.12 -6.19
N GLN A 459 5.43 30.29 -5.21
CA GLN A 459 5.43 31.44 -4.31
C GLN A 459 6.73 31.55 -3.47
N GLN A 460 7.40 30.42 -3.18
CA GLN A 460 8.69 30.40 -2.48
C GLN A 460 9.89 30.64 -3.41
N LEU A 461 9.77 30.39 -4.72
CA LEU A 461 10.79 30.78 -5.71
C LEU A 461 10.95 32.31 -5.79
N ASP A 462 9.88 33.07 -5.61
CA ASP A 462 9.88 34.54 -5.64
C ASP A 462 10.42 35.19 -4.33
N GLN A 463 10.65 34.42 -3.27
CA GLN A 463 11.13 34.90 -1.96
C GLN A 463 12.65 34.77 -1.78
N SER A 464 13.26 35.60 -0.93
CA SER A 464 14.72 35.58 -0.67
C SER A 464 15.25 34.29 -0.03
N GLY A 465 14.38 33.44 0.51
CA GLY A 465 14.72 32.18 1.17
C GLY A 465 13.57 31.71 2.07
N ALA A 466 13.64 30.47 2.56
CA ALA A 466 12.63 29.94 3.48
C ALA A 466 13.14 29.99 4.94
N PRO A 467 12.26 30.06 5.96
CA PRO A 467 12.65 29.75 7.34
C PRO A 467 13.14 28.29 7.46
N SER A 468 13.92 27.97 8.48
CA SER A 468 14.25 26.57 8.82
C SER A 468 13.44 26.12 10.02
N VAL A 469 13.12 24.82 10.08
CA VAL A 469 12.39 24.17 11.16
C VAL A 469 13.27 23.15 11.87
N THR A 470 12.94 22.85 13.12
CA THR A 470 13.54 21.74 13.88
C THR A 470 13.12 20.39 13.27
N PHE A 471 14.03 19.42 13.24
CA PHE A 471 13.71 18.06 12.81
C PHE A 471 12.66 17.39 13.74
N PRO A 472 11.64 16.71 13.20
CA PRO A 472 10.63 16.01 14.01
C PRO A 472 11.16 14.71 14.63
N TYR A 473 11.91 14.80 15.72
CA TYR A 473 12.52 13.64 16.39
C TYR A 473 11.50 12.56 16.82
N GLY A 474 10.26 12.94 17.16
CA GLY A 474 9.16 12.01 17.46
C GLY A 474 8.65 11.16 16.28
N ARG A 475 9.35 11.17 15.13
CA ARG A 475 9.15 10.24 14.01
C ARG A 475 9.70 8.83 14.30
N PHE A 476 10.70 8.73 15.19
CA PHE A 476 11.31 7.47 15.58
C PHE A 476 10.91 7.11 17.01
N VAL A 477 10.33 5.92 17.20
CA VAL A 477 9.61 5.52 18.43
C VAL A 477 10.55 5.47 19.65
N ASP A 478 11.80 5.07 19.43
CA ASP A 478 12.80 4.78 20.46
C ASP A 478 14.03 5.73 20.38
N TYR A 479 13.87 6.95 19.82
CA TYR A 479 15.01 7.85 19.58
C TYR A 479 15.71 8.28 20.89
N ARG A 480 16.95 7.80 21.08
CA ARG A 480 17.78 8.04 22.27
C ARG A 480 18.96 9.00 22.04
N GLY A 481 19.07 9.60 20.86
CA GLY A 481 20.17 10.53 20.54
C GLY A 481 20.08 11.86 21.28
N ASP A 482 21.23 12.45 21.64
CA ASP A 482 21.26 13.80 22.24
C ASP A 482 20.70 14.82 21.23
N VAL A 483 19.76 15.63 21.70
CA VAL A 483 19.03 16.62 20.91
C VAL A 483 19.77 17.98 20.90
N THR A 484 20.99 18.06 21.46
CA THR A 484 21.70 19.32 21.73
C THR A 484 22.89 19.55 20.79
N PRO A 485 22.91 20.62 19.94
CA PRO A 485 21.78 21.45 19.53
C PRO A 485 20.85 20.67 18.57
N PRO A 486 19.58 21.10 18.39
CA PRO A 486 18.64 20.42 17.49
C PRO A 486 19.03 20.60 16.02
N LEU A 487 18.81 19.57 15.21
CA LEU A 487 18.99 19.64 13.76
C LEU A 487 17.95 20.61 13.15
N SER A 488 18.41 21.56 12.35
CA SER A 488 17.57 22.57 11.69
C SER A 488 17.72 22.52 10.17
N GLY A 489 16.60 22.56 9.45
CA GLY A 489 16.55 22.36 8.00
C GLY A 489 15.16 22.61 7.42
N LYS A 490 14.89 22.07 6.23
CA LYS A 490 13.61 22.23 5.50
C LYS A 490 12.79 20.92 5.55
N PHE A 491 12.49 20.48 6.75
CA PHE A 491 11.89 19.16 7.02
C PHE A 491 10.36 19.14 6.86
N LEU A 492 9.81 17.97 6.57
CA LEU A 492 8.39 17.67 6.68
C LEU A 492 8.05 17.51 8.16
N ALA A 493 7.79 18.64 8.83
CA ALA A 493 7.67 18.76 10.29
C ALA A 493 6.31 19.30 10.76
N ARG A 494 5.30 19.32 9.88
CA ARG A 494 3.92 19.76 10.18
C ARG A 494 2.93 18.64 9.86
N ASP A 495 1.75 18.69 10.46
CA ASP A 495 0.62 17.85 10.05
C ASP A 495 0.13 18.32 8.66
N HIS A 496 0.07 17.42 7.67
CA HIS A 496 -0.48 17.70 6.34
C HIS A 496 -1.86 17.05 6.22
N MET A 497 -2.89 17.82 5.86
CA MET A 497 -4.23 17.28 5.62
C MET A 497 -4.43 16.95 4.14
N ILE A 498 -4.77 15.69 3.84
CA ILE A 498 -4.99 15.17 2.49
C ILE A 498 -6.45 14.74 2.28
N ASP A 499 -6.86 14.61 1.02
CA ASP A 499 -8.19 14.12 0.62
C ASP A 499 -8.10 12.67 0.13
N ILE A 500 -8.40 11.71 1.01
CA ILE A 500 -8.32 10.27 0.72
C ILE A 500 -9.51 9.76 -0.12
N ALA A 501 -10.30 10.69 -0.69
CA ALA A 501 -11.40 10.37 -1.59
C ALA A 501 -10.90 9.62 -2.84
N GLY A 502 -11.26 8.33 -2.93
CA GLY A 502 -10.83 7.44 -4.02
C GLY A 502 -9.63 6.55 -3.70
N PHE A 503 -9.03 6.63 -2.49
CA PHE A 503 -7.84 5.82 -2.13
C PHE A 503 -8.13 4.31 -1.96
N GLY A 504 -9.38 3.86 -2.01
CA GLY A 504 -9.76 2.46 -1.78
C GLY A 504 -9.55 1.95 -0.35
N MET A 505 -9.02 2.80 0.53
CA MET A 505 -8.70 2.58 1.94
C MET A 505 -9.15 3.80 2.76
N GLY A 506 -9.33 3.63 4.07
CA GLY A 506 -9.77 4.69 4.99
C GLY A 506 -8.89 4.86 6.22
N PRO A 507 -9.34 5.66 7.21
CA PRO A 507 -8.46 6.19 8.25
C PRO A 507 -7.72 5.14 9.09
N LYS A 508 -8.32 3.98 9.39
CA LYS A 508 -7.66 2.94 10.19
C LYS A 508 -6.45 2.32 9.45
N PRO A 509 -6.59 1.65 8.29
CA PRO A 509 -5.44 1.12 7.57
C PRO A 509 -4.50 2.21 7.05
N LEU A 510 -5.00 3.39 6.69
CA LEU A 510 -4.13 4.50 6.27
C LEU A 510 -3.25 5.03 7.41
N ALA A 511 -3.67 4.93 8.68
CA ALA A 511 -2.81 5.26 9.83
C ALA A 511 -1.60 4.32 9.97
N HIS A 512 -1.62 3.12 9.38
CA HIS A 512 -0.48 2.22 9.34
C HIS A 512 0.52 2.56 8.23
N VAL A 513 0.09 3.16 7.11
CA VAL A 513 0.97 3.50 5.98
C VAL A 513 1.94 4.64 6.34
N ASP A 514 3.17 4.59 5.83
CA ASP A 514 4.17 5.66 6.00
C ASP A 514 3.61 7.01 5.52
N PRO A 515 3.73 8.10 6.30
CA PRO A 515 3.17 9.40 5.94
C PRO A 515 3.78 9.94 4.63
N PHE A 516 5.04 9.62 4.33
CA PHE A 516 5.69 10.00 3.07
C PHE A 516 5.14 9.24 1.85
N LYS A 517 4.81 7.94 1.98
CA LYS A 517 4.17 7.15 0.90
C LYS A 517 2.76 7.67 0.61
N LEU A 518 2.01 8.08 1.65
CA LEU A 518 0.72 8.74 1.47
C LEU A 518 0.84 10.14 0.86
N LEU A 519 1.86 10.93 1.22
CA LEU A 519 2.10 12.23 0.59
C LEU A 519 2.39 12.08 -0.91
N ILE A 520 3.19 11.10 -1.33
CA ILE A 520 3.39 10.80 -2.76
C ILE A 520 2.07 10.44 -3.44
N THR A 521 1.27 9.57 -2.82
CA THR A 521 -0.04 9.14 -3.35
C THR A 521 -1.01 10.32 -3.52
N ASP A 522 -1.05 11.24 -2.56
CA ASP A 522 -1.85 12.46 -2.60
C ASP A 522 -1.35 13.45 -3.68
N ARG A 523 -0.04 13.63 -3.83
CA ARG A 523 0.53 14.46 -4.91
C ARG A 523 0.27 13.84 -6.30
N VAL A 524 0.26 12.50 -6.42
CA VAL A 524 -0.20 11.81 -7.64
C VAL A 524 -1.70 12.04 -7.87
N ASN A 525 -2.56 11.96 -6.85
CA ASN A 525 -4.00 12.29 -6.94
C ASN A 525 -4.20 13.71 -7.51
N HIS A 526 -3.47 14.69 -6.97
CA HIS A 526 -3.51 16.09 -7.40
C HIS A 526 -3.08 16.29 -8.85
N LEU A 527 -2.01 15.61 -9.28
CA LEU A 527 -1.55 15.62 -10.67
C LEU A 527 -2.56 14.93 -11.62
N LEU A 528 -3.13 13.80 -11.23
CA LEU A 528 -4.10 13.04 -12.02
C LEU A 528 -5.44 13.77 -12.21
N ARG A 529 -5.87 14.57 -11.23
CA ARG A 529 -7.05 15.45 -11.34
C ARG A 529 -6.91 16.43 -12.53
N ARG A 530 -5.68 16.81 -12.89
CA ARG A 530 -5.35 17.66 -14.05
C ARG A 530 -5.06 16.87 -15.35
N LEU A 531 -5.06 15.53 -15.30
CA LEU A 531 -4.76 14.63 -16.43
C LEU A 531 -5.85 13.53 -16.60
N PRO A 532 -7.05 13.88 -17.09
CA PRO A 532 -8.11 12.90 -17.34
C PRO A 532 -7.65 11.80 -18.30
N GLY A 533 -8.00 10.55 -17.98
CA GLY A 533 -7.64 9.36 -18.77
C GLY A 533 -6.26 8.77 -18.52
N VAL A 534 -5.47 9.32 -17.58
CA VAL A 534 -4.17 8.73 -17.18
C VAL A 534 -4.33 7.65 -16.09
N ALA A 535 -5.28 7.81 -15.17
CA ALA A 535 -5.69 6.74 -14.25
C ALA A 535 -6.46 5.62 -15.01
N GLY A 536 -6.24 4.36 -14.64
CA GLY A 536 -6.82 3.18 -15.32
C GLY A 536 -6.28 2.91 -16.73
N SER A 537 -5.28 3.66 -17.19
CA SER A 537 -4.71 3.48 -18.53
C SER A 537 -3.64 2.38 -18.55
N VAL A 538 -3.77 1.48 -19.53
CA VAL A 538 -2.81 0.40 -19.78
C VAL A 538 -1.41 0.89 -20.20
N GLY A 539 -1.31 2.16 -20.60
CA GLY A 539 -0.07 2.83 -21.00
C GLY A 539 0.51 3.77 -19.93
N THR A 540 -0.05 3.83 -18.72
CA THR A 540 0.50 4.66 -17.64
C THR A 540 1.50 3.89 -16.79
N ALA A 541 2.71 4.42 -16.63
CA ALA A 541 3.74 3.88 -15.75
C ALA A 541 4.23 4.92 -14.73
N MET A 542 4.86 4.47 -13.65
CA MET A 542 5.44 5.33 -12.62
C MET A 542 6.87 4.92 -12.22
N VAL A 543 7.76 5.90 -12.07
CA VAL A 543 9.11 5.72 -11.52
C VAL A 543 9.33 6.72 -10.39
N MET A 544 9.79 6.25 -9.22
CA MET A 544 10.07 7.11 -8.07
C MET A 544 11.53 7.01 -7.63
N CYS A 545 12.29 8.08 -7.80
CA CYS A 545 13.70 8.18 -7.40
C CYS A 545 13.80 8.68 -5.95
N CYS A 546 14.14 7.84 -4.99
CA CYS A 546 14.13 8.19 -3.56
C CYS A 546 15.09 7.30 -2.77
N ASN A 547 15.51 7.75 -1.58
CA ASN A 547 16.40 7.03 -0.65
C ASN A 547 15.76 5.76 0.00
N MET A 548 14.93 5.02 -0.73
CA MET A 548 14.14 3.85 -0.29
C MET A 548 13.28 4.10 0.97
N GLY A 549 12.75 5.33 1.09
CA GLY A 549 12.13 5.84 2.32
C GLY A 549 10.92 5.06 2.87
N GLY A 550 10.99 4.78 4.17
CA GLY A 550 9.89 4.35 5.04
C GLY A 550 10.35 4.33 6.50
N GLU A 551 9.68 5.08 7.37
CA GLU A 551 10.01 5.11 8.80
C GLU A 551 9.49 3.87 9.54
N ARG A 552 8.42 3.25 9.02
CA ARG A 552 7.79 2.05 9.60
C ARG A 552 8.75 0.87 9.73
N PHE A 553 9.61 0.63 8.72
CA PHE A 553 10.57 -0.48 8.77
C PHE A 553 11.69 -0.23 9.78
N SER A 554 12.28 0.98 9.78
CA SER A 554 13.29 1.37 10.77
C SER A 554 12.76 1.30 12.21
N ASN A 555 11.52 1.74 12.43
CA ASN A 555 10.84 1.64 13.73
C ASN A 555 10.55 0.18 14.13
N ALA A 556 10.06 -0.67 13.22
CA ALA A 556 9.83 -2.09 13.48
C ALA A 556 11.13 -2.87 13.74
N TYR A 557 12.23 -2.53 13.04
CA TYR A 557 13.56 -3.09 13.27
C TYR A 557 14.08 -2.71 14.67
N SER A 558 14.11 -1.41 14.98
CA SER A 558 14.61 -0.89 16.27
C SER A 558 13.81 -1.44 17.45
N SER A 559 12.47 -1.47 17.34
CA SER A 559 11.60 -2.05 18.37
C SER A 559 11.84 -3.55 18.58
N ALA A 560 12.13 -4.32 17.52
CA ALA A 560 12.46 -5.74 17.65
C ALA A 560 13.79 -5.97 18.36
N GLU A 561 14.85 -5.26 17.98
CA GLU A 561 16.16 -5.36 18.64
C GLU A 561 16.06 -4.95 20.12
N HIS A 562 15.36 -3.87 20.46
CA HIS A 562 15.16 -3.45 21.85
C HIS A 562 14.32 -4.45 22.66
N PHE A 563 13.19 -4.90 22.12
CA PHE A 563 12.26 -5.75 22.84
C PHE A 563 12.84 -7.15 23.10
N TYR A 564 13.38 -7.81 22.08
CA TYR A 564 13.88 -9.19 22.21
C TYR A 564 15.31 -9.28 22.77
N ALA A 565 16.24 -8.37 22.39
CA ALA A 565 17.63 -8.47 22.84
C ALA A 565 17.88 -7.80 24.20
N ARG A 566 17.15 -6.72 24.52
CA ARG A 566 17.39 -5.89 25.72
C ARG A 566 16.29 -5.99 26.77
N GLY A 567 15.12 -6.55 26.44
CA GLY A 567 13.95 -6.54 27.32
C GLY A 567 13.44 -5.11 27.62
N GLN A 568 13.63 -4.19 26.68
CA GLN A 568 13.30 -2.76 26.80
C GLN A 568 12.48 -2.28 25.60
N GLY A 569 11.83 -1.12 25.72
CA GLY A 569 11.04 -0.54 24.64
C GLY A 569 9.68 -1.21 24.46
N THR A 570 8.98 -0.84 23.40
CA THR A 570 7.67 -1.42 23.04
C THR A 570 7.84 -2.70 22.22
N PRO A 571 6.92 -3.67 22.30
CA PRO A 571 6.88 -4.78 21.35
C PRO A 571 6.75 -4.22 19.91
N PRO A 572 7.27 -4.92 18.88
CA PRO A 572 7.29 -4.44 17.49
C PRO A 572 5.91 -4.02 16.96
N GLY A 573 4.85 -4.70 17.40
CA GLY A 573 3.48 -4.33 17.14
C GLY A 573 3.01 -4.56 15.71
N VAL A 574 3.84 -5.15 14.85
CA VAL A 574 3.63 -5.33 13.41
C VAL A 574 2.29 -6.02 13.12
N GLU A 575 1.42 -5.34 12.39
CA GLU A 575 0.17 -5.85 11.84
C GLU A 575 0.31 -6.14 10.33
N VAL A 576 -0.65 -6.89 9.76
CA VAL A 576 -0.72 -7.19 8.31
C VAL A 576 -0.63 -5.94 7.42
N THR A 577 -1.20 -4.81 7.87
CA THR A 577 -1.16 -3.53 7.15
C THR A 577 0.23 -2.90 7.09
N ASP A 578 1.08 -3.13 8.09
CA ASP A 578 2.43 -2.54 8.14
C ASP A 578 3.39 -3.22 7.16
N VAL A 579 3.17 -4.51 6.85
CA VAL A 579 4.04 -5.32 5.98
C VAL A 579 4.13 -4.76 4.55
N ALA A 580 3.04 -4.17 4.05
CA ALA A 580 3.03 -3.50 2.76
C ALA A 580 3.89 -2.24 2.77
N THR A 581 3.67 -1.34 3.72
CA THR A 581 4.36 -0.04 3.76
C THR A 581 5.85 -0.19 4.09
N MET A 582 6.23 -1.25 4.79
CA MET A 582 7.64 -1.59 5.07
C MET A 582 8.48 -1.92 3.81
N LEU A 583 7.86 -2.10 2.64
CA LEU A 583 8.57 -2.28 1.36
C LEU A 583 8.78 -0.92 0.65
N PRO A 584 10.01 -0.53 0.29
CA PRO A 584 10.26 0.74 -0.42
C PRO A 584 9.64 0.83 -1.82
N ASN A 585 9.45 -0.28 -2.52
CA ASN A 585 8.76 -0.29 -3.81
C ASN A 585 7.35 0.30 -3.75
N MET A 586 6.69 0.27 -2.58
CA MET A 586 5.37 0.86 -2.37
C MET A 586 5.36 2.40 -2.43
N LEU A 587 6.52 3.08 -2.47
CA LEU A 587 6.63 4.50 -2.88
C LEU A 587 6.08 4.75 -4.30
N SER A 588 6.16 3.75 -5.18
CA SER A 588 5.53 3.75 -6.51
C SER A 588 4.32 2.79 -6.59
N GLY A 589 4.31 1.73 -5.77
CA GLY A 589 3.26 0.72 -5.73
C GLY A 589 1.91 1.21 -5.20
N TYR A 590 1.85 2.02 -4.14
CA TYR A 590 0.56 2.56 -3.66
C TYR A 590 -0.14 3.43 -4.72
N PRO A 591 0.52 4.42 -5.36
CA PRO A 591 -0.08 5.14 -6.48
C PRO A 591 -0.51 4.22 -7.63
N ALA A 592 0.32 3.24 -8.01
CA ALA A 592 0.00 2.32 -9.10
C ALA A 592 -1.23 1.46 -8.80
N GLN A 593 -1.36 0.95 -7.58
CA GLN A 593 -2.51 0.15 -7.15
C GLN A 593 -3.80 1.00 -7.07
N ILE A 594 -3.71 2.19 -6.47
CA ILE A 594 -4.86 3.06 -6.19
C ILE A 594 -5.41 3.71 -7.46
N PHE A 595 -4.55 4.13 -8.38
CA PHE A 595 -4.93 4.82 -9.62
C PHE A 595 -4.89 3.90 -10.87
N ASP A 596 -4.78 2.60 -10.64
CA ASP A 596 -4.84 1.52 -11.64
C ASP A 596 -3.86 1.67 -12.83
N PHE A 597 -2.58 1.86 -12.52
CA PHE A 597 -1.53 1.93 -13.53
C PHE A 597 -1.11 0.51 -13.96
N LYS A 598 -1.38 0.12 -15.23
CA LYS A 598 -0.95 -1.19 -15.78
C LYS A 598 0.33 -1.12 -16.65
N GLY A 599 0.97 0.04 -16.77
CA GLY A 599 2.23 0.21 -17.49
C GLY A 599 3.34 -0.54 -16.76
N PHE A 600 3.93 0.07 -15.74
CA PHE A 600 4.70 -0.60 -14.69
C PHE A 600 4.85 0.37 -13.51
N HIS A 601 5.37 -0.10 -12.37
CA HIS A 601 5.88 0.79 -11.34
C HIS A 601 7.25 0.34 -10.84
N GLN A 602 8.15 1.28 -10.50
CA GLN A 602 9.40 0.97 -9.82
C GLN A 602 9.91 2.10 -8.91
N THR A 603 10.61 1.71 -7.85
CA THR A 603 11.36 2.61 -6.98
C THR A 603 12.86 2.46 -7.27
N LEU A 604 13.57 3.58 -7.35
CA LEU A 604 15.02 3.64 -7.58
C LEU A 604 15.69 4.42 -6.44
N ALA A 605 16.90 4.03 -6.02
CA ALA A 605 17.75 4.79 -5.10
C ALA A 605 19.19 4.88 -5.63
N GLY A 606 20.02 5.77 -5.10
CA GLY A 606 21.37 5.98 -5.64
C GLY A 606 22.01 7.27 -5.18
N THR A 607 22.94 7.79 -5.98
CA THR A 607 23.53 9.13 -5.77
C THR A 607 22.55 10.23 -6.20
N PRO A 608 22.77 11.52 -5.81
CA PRO A 608 21.88 12.63 -6.18
C PRO A 608 21.62 12.80 -7.69
N GLY A 609 22.49 12.27 -8.55
CA GLY A 609 22.31 12.28 -10.02
C GLY A 609 21.19 11.38 -10.54
N LEU A 610 20.65 10.48 -9.71
CA LEU A 610 19.68 9.44 -10.08
C LEU A 610 18.50 9.94 -10.92
N PHE A 611 17.89 11.07 -10.55
CA PHE A 611 16.76 11.64 -11.30
C PHE A 611 17.15 11.93 -12.75
N TRP A 612 18.32 12.52 -12.99
CA TRP A 612 18.79 12.84 -14.34
C TRP A 612 19.07 11.58 -15.15
N HIS A 613 19.72 10.58 -14.55
CA HIS A 613 19.96 9.30 -15.21
C HIS A 613 18.67 8.59 -15.63
N THR A 614 17.64 8.65 -14.78
CA THR A 614 16.31 8.08 -15.00
C THR A 614 15.51 8.86 -16.04
N LEU A 615 15.63 10.19 -16.06
CA LEU A 615 15.02 11.05 -17.07
C LEU A 615 15.58 10.76 -18.47
N LEU A 616 16.90 10.60 -18.60
CA LEU A 616 17.56 10.24 -19.85
C LEU A 616 17.32 8.78 -20.29
N ALA A 617 17.01 7.88 -19.35
CA ALA A 617 16.57 6.51 -19.62
C ALA A 617 15.13 6.44 -20.17
N SER A 618 14.28 7.43 -19.88
CA SER A 618 12.84 7.37 -20.14
C SER A 618 12.38 7.15 -21.60
N PRO A 619 13.11 7.56 -22.66
CA PRO A 619 12.72 7.27 -24.04
C PRO A 619 12.44 5.79 -24.34
N GLN A 620 13.12 4.84 -23.69
CA GLN A 620 12.91 3.42 -24.00
C GLN A 620 11.51 2.93 -23.63
N TRP A 621 10.92 3.44 -22.54
CA TRP A 621 9.62 2.99 -22.06
C TRP A 621 8.49 3.43 -23.00
N PHE A 622 8.60 4.61 -23.60
CA PHE A 622 7.68 5.03 -24.65
C PHE A 622 7.76 4.12 -25.88
N GLY A 623 8.97 3.70 -26.28
CA GLY A 623 9.17 2.66 -27.31
C GLY A 623 8.61 1.29 -26.93
N GLN A 624 8.63 0.93 -25.64
CA GLN A 624 7.98 -0.28 -25.12
C GLN A 624 6.44 -0.17 -25.08
N GLY A 625 5.84 1.01 -25.33
CA GLY A 625 4.39 1.21 -25.42
C GLY A 625 3.75 1.88 -24.20
N ILE A 626 4.54 2.50 -23.33
CA ILE A 626 4.04 3.48 -22.36
C ILE A 626 3.61 4.75 -23.11
N SER A 627 2.49 5.35 -22.73
CA SER A 627 1.94 6.57 -23.33
C SER A 627 1.93 7.77 -22.37
N THR A 628 2.10 7.55 -21.06
CA THR A 628 2.37 8.59 -20.07
C THR A 628 3.21 8.00 -18.92
N LEU A 629 4.32 8.65 -18.62
CA LEU A 629 5.22 8.26 -17.53
C LEU A 629 5.11 9.29 -16.40
N LEU A 630 4.74 8.86 -15.20
CA LEU A 630 4.86 9.68 -13.99
C LEU A 630 6.27 9.47 -13.42
N LEU A 631 7.15 10.46 -13.63
CA LEU A 631 8.50 10.45 -13.05
C LEU A 631 8.51 11.33 -11.80
N GLY A 632 8.84 10.73 -10.67
CA GLY A 632 9.01 11.41 -9.39
C GLY A 632 10.44 11.31 -8.87
N ALA A 633 10.80 12.27 -8.01
CA ALA A 633 11.93 12.10 -7.11
C ALA A 633 11.62 12.72 -5.75
N GLY A 634 12.12 12.12 -4.67
CA GLY A 634 11.85 12.56 -3.31
C GLY A 634 12.94 12.21 -2.30
N ARG A 635 12.99 12.96 -1.20
CA ARG A 635 13.95 12.82 -0.10
C ARG A 635 13.22 12.82 1.24
N PHE A 636 13.47 11.80 2.05
CA PHE A 636 12.85 11.65 3.37
C PHE A 636 13.82 10.98 4.35
N ILE A 637 14.04 11.57 5.52
CA ILE A 637 14.92 11.04 6.57
C ILE A 637 14.18 9.90 7.27
N SER A 638 14.60 8.67 6.98
CA SER A 638 13.91 7.42 7.38
C SER A 638 14.67 6.55 8.38
N SER A 639 15.89 6.92 8.80
CA SER A 639 16.55 6.32 9.97
C SER A 639 17.36 7.34 10.78
N GLU A 640 17.73 6.99 12.01
CA GLU A 640 18.51 7.87 12.91
C GLU A 640 19.90 8.18 12.34
N ILE A 641 20.50 7.23 11.61
CA ILE A 641 21.80 7.38 10.95
C ILE A 641 21.80 8.60 10.01
N GLU A 642 20.67 8.87 9.35
CA GLU A 642 20.53 10.01 8.46
C GLU A 642 20.43 11.35 9.19
N ILE A 643 19.93 11.36 10.44
CA ILE A 643 20.00 12.53 11.32
C ILE A 643 21.46 12.84 11.64
N ASP A 644 22.26 11.84 12.01
CA ASP A 644 23.67 12.03 12.36
C ASP A 644 24.52 12.48 11.14
N ARG A 645 24.16 12.02 9.94
CA ARG A 645 24.75 12.48 8.68
C ARG A 645 24.31 13.91 8.35
N ALA A 646 23.03 14.24 8.53
CA ALA A 646 22.50 15.60 8.38
C ALA A 646 23.15 16.59 9.36
N ARG A 647 23.49 16.15 10.58
CA ARG A 647 24.25 16.93 11.57
C ARG A 647 25.73 17.16 11.19
N ARG A 648 26.33 16.28 10.38
CA ARG A 648 27.75 16.33 9.97
C ARG A 648 27.97 17.07 8.63
N SER A 649 26.96 17.15 7.77
CA SER A 649 27.02 17.94 6.53
C SER A 649 27.09 19.45 6.81
N ARG A 650 27.69 20.22 5.90
CA ARG A 650 27.68 21.69 5.95
C ARG A 650 26.46 22.28 5.24
N ALA A 651 25.81 21.51 4.38
CA ALA A 651 24.59 21.91 3.70
C ALA A 651 23.37 21.80 4.62
N VAL A 652 22.54 22.84 4.62
CA VAL A 652 21.19 22.79 5.22
C VAL A 652 20.40 21.69 4.52
N GLN A 653 19.94 20.69 5.26
CA GLN A 653 19.20 19.54 4.69
C GLN A 653 17.71 19.86 4.46
N GLY A 654 17.07 19.10 3.57
CA GLY A 654 15.65 19.24 3.25
C GLY A 654 14.93 17.91 3.04
N GLU A 655 13.60 17.97 3.01
CA GLU A 655 12.72 16.85 2.69
C GLU A 655 11.60 17.26 1.73
N GLY A 656 11.08 16.29 0.99
CA GLY A 656 9.96 16.51 0.07
C GLY A 656 10.03 15.65 -1.19
N LEU A 657 9.21 15.98 -2.18
CA LEU A 657 9.17 15.34 -3.48
C LEU A 657 8.67 16.27 -4.59
N GLY A 658 9.09 15.97 -5.82
CA GLY A 658 8.48 16.45 -7.05
C GLY A 658 7.89 15.30 -7.86
N LEU A 659 6.92 15.62 -8.72
CA LEU A 659 6.33 14.72 -9.72
C LEU A 659 6.16 15.48 -11.04
N ILE A 660 6.46 14.81 -12.15
CA ILE A 660 6.17 15.29 -13.52
C ILE A 660 5.50 14.19 -14.34
N ALA A 661 4.55 14.57 -15.19
CA ALA A 661 3.99 13.71 -16.22
C ALA A 661 4.72 13.95 -17.54
N LEU A 662 5.38 12.90 -18.04
CA LEU A 662 6.14 12.89 -19.28
C LEU A 662 5.40 12.18 -20.41
N ARG A 663 5.47 12.76 -21.61
CA ARG A 663 5.04 12.16 -22.89
C ARG A 663 6.07 12.44 -23.99
N PRO A 664 6.12 11.65 -25.07
CA PRO A 664 6.80 12.05 -26.30
C PRO A 664 6.13 13.30 -26.87
N TYR A 665 6.92 14.28 -27.29
CA TYR A 665 6.43 15.51 -27.91
C TYR A 665 6.44 15.39 -29.44
N HIS A 666 5.30 15.71 -30.05
CA HIS A 666 5.17 15.84 -31.49
C HIS A 666 4.64 17.24 -31.82
N PRO A 667 5.41 18.11 -32.51
CA PRO A 667 4.99 19.49 -32.78
C PRO A 667 3.63 19.62 -33.47
N GLU A 668 3.29 18.65 -34.31
CA GLU A 668 2.06 18.61 -35.12
C GLU A 668 0.81 18.21 -34.30
N ALA A 669 0.97 17.69 -33.08
CA ALA A 669 -0.15 17.22 -32.25
C ALA A 669 -0.96 18.34 -31.60
N GLY A 670 -0.49 19.59 -31.65
CA GLY A 670 -1.19 20.76 -31.11
C GLY A 670 -1.24 20.89 -29.58
N GLU A 671 -0.82 19.86 -28.83
CA GLU A 671 -0.68 19.91 -27.37
C GLU A 671 0.40 20.94 -26.97
N LYS A 672 0.08 21.79 -25.99
CA LYS A 672 1.02 22.78 -25.42
C LYS A 672 1.41 22.37 -24.00
N PRO A 673 2.47 21.54 -23.83
CA PRO A 673 2.99 21.18 -22.52
C PRO A 673 3.58 22.40 -21.79
N LEU A 674 3.85 22.26 -20.50
CA LEU A 674 4.52 23.30 -19.70
C LEU A 674 5.93 23.56 -20.26
N LEU A 675 6.71 22.49 -20.40
CA LEU A 675 8.09 22.50 -20.87
C LEU A 675 8.30 21.31 -21.81
N VAL A 676 9.15 21.47 -22.83
CA VAL A 676 9.72 20.37 -23.61
C VAL A 676 11.22 20.32 -23.36
N ILE A 677 11.72 19.14 -23.03
CA ILE A 677 13.15 18.85 -22.97
C ILE A 677 13.55 18.38 -24.36
N ARG A 678 14.20 19.26 -25.12
CA ARG A 678 14.56 19.01 -26.53
C ARG A 678 15.67 17.97 -26.64
N SER A 679 16.75 18.19 -25.91
CA SER A 679 17.95 17.36 -25.99
C SER A 679 18.79 17.41 -24.72
N ALA A 680 19.68 16.44 -24.59
CA ALA A 680 20.75 16.44 -23.61
C ALA A 680 22.11 16.16 -24.27
N VAL A 681 23.18 16.74 -23.74
CA VAL A 681 24.57 16.48 -24.14
C VAL A 681 25.32 15.97 -22.92
N LEU A 682 25.99 14.83 -23.05
CA LEU A 682 26.73 14.17 -21.97
C LEU A 682 28.19 14.66 -21.92
N ALA A 683 28.81 14.66 -20.74
CA ALA A 683 30.15 15.22 -20.54
C ALA A 683 31.27 14.48 -21.33
N HIS A 684 31.07 13.23 -21.76
CA HIS A 684 32.02 12.57 -22.66
C HIS A 684 32.00 13.13 -24.09
N ALA A 685 31.00 13.93 -24.45
CA ALA A 685 30.86 14.57 -25.77
C ALA A 685 31.20 16.06 -25.76
N ALA A 686 31.00 16.76 -24.65
CA ALA A 686 31.33 18.18 -24.48
C ALA A 686 31.97 18.45 -23.12
N GLN A 687 32.96 19.35 -23.10
CA GLN A 687 33.65 19.80 -21.89
C GLN A 687 33.25 21.24 -21.48
N SER A 688 32.34 21.87 -22.22
CA SER A 688 31.76 23.18 -21.88
C SER A 688 30.39 23.38 -22.53
N LEU A 689 29.59 24.29 -21.96
CA LEU A 689 28.29 24.70 -22.52
C LEU A 689 28.40 25.19 -23.98
N ASP A 690 29.45 25.92 -24.33
CA ASP A 690 29.72 26.38 -25.69
C ASP A 690 29.94 25.21 -26.69
N GLN A 691 30.59 24.12 -26.25
CA GLN A 691 30.67 22.89 -27.05
C GLN A 691 29.32 22.17 -27.13
N ALA A 692 28.58 22.09 -26.01
CA ALA A 692 27.26 21.45 -25.98
C ALA A 692 26.24 22.16 -26.89
N CYS A 693 26.20 23.50 -26.87
CA CYS A 693 25.41 24.33 -27.78
C CYS A 693 25.73 24.01 -29.26
N ARG A 694 27.02 23.96 -29.63
CA ARG A 694 27.42 23.61 -31.01
C ARG A 694 26.94 22.20 -31.41
N LEU A 695 27.01 21.22 -30.52
CA LEU A 695 26.59 19.84 -30.80
C LEU A 695 25.07 19.71 -31.05
N VAL A 696 24.25 20.58 -30.45
CA VAL A 696 22.80 20.65 -30.72
C VAL A 696 22.43 21.67 -31.80
N GLY A 697 23.42 22.20 -32.54
CA GLY A 697 23.20 23.13 -33.66
C GLY A 697 22.78 24.55 -33.23
N LYS A 698 23.16 24.98 -32.03
CA LYS A 698 22.70 26.22 -31.39
C LYS A 698 23.84 27.16 -31.00
N ALA A 699 23.53 28.46 -30.91
CA ALA A 699 24.40 29.46 -30.30
C ALA A 699 24.10 29.58 -28.79
N ILE A 700 25.14 29.85 -27.98
CA ILE A 700 24.96 30.05 -26.52
C ILE A 700 24.01 31.21 -26.18
N GLY A 701 23.92 32.22 -27.06
CA GLY A 701 22.98 33.34 -26.93
C GLY A 701 21.50 32.99 -27.12
N GLU A 702 21.18 31.80 -27.66
CA GLU A 702 19.79 31.30 -27.70
C GLU A 702 19.32 30.78 -26.33
N TYR A 703 20.25 30.55 -25.39
CA TYR A 703 19.97 30.12 -24.01
C TYR A 703 20.48 31.17 -23.01
N PRO A 704 19.83 32.36 -22.94
CA PRO A 704 20.24 33.45 -22.05
C PRO A 704 20.05 33.13 -20.55
N HIS A 705 19.36 32.05 -20.22
CA HIS A 705 19.17 31.57 -18.84
C HIS A 705 19.85 30.21 -18.65
N GLN A 706 20.81 30.19 -17.73
CA GLN A 706 21.62 29.03 -17.37
C GLN A 706 21.32 28.67 -15.92
N HIS A 707 20.81 27.46 -15.70
CA HIS A 707 20.50 26.93 -14.37
C HIS A 707 21.54 25.86 -14.01
N VAL A 708 22.03 25.86 -12.77
CA VAL A 708 23.03 24.88 -12.31
C VAL A 708 22.40 23.95 -11.28
N CYS A 709 22.40 22.64 -11.58
CA CYS A 709 22.05 21.60 -10.62
C CYS A 709 23.35 21.02 -10.05
N GLU A 710 23.82 21.55 -8.91
CA GLU A 710 24.96 20.96 -8.19
C GLU A 710 24.45 19.77 -7.34
N LEU A 711 25.05 18.61 -7.54
CA LEU A 711 24.68 17.34 -6.93
C LEU A 711 25.42 17.07 -5.61
N ALA A 712 26.65 17.58 -5.45
CA ALA A 712 27.42 17.38 -4.23
C ALA A 712 26.87 18.21 -3.06
N ALA A 713 26.67 17.58 -1.89
CA ALA A 713 26.12 18.25 -0.71
C ALA A 713 26.95 19.48 -0.32
N ASP A 714 28.26 19.33 -0.11
CA ASP A 714 29.14 20.45 0.27
C ASP A 714 29.82 21.14 -0.94
N GLY A 715 29.22 21.05 -2.14
CA GLY A 715 29.71 21.71 -3.37
C GLY A 715 29.60 23.23 -3.36
N VAL A 716 30.29 23.91 -4.29
CA VAL A 716 30.32 25.39 -4.37
C VAL A 716 28.94 25.94 -4.76
N GLN A 717 28.29 26.68 -3.85
CA GLN A 717 26.97 27.26 -4.09
C GLN A 717 27.06 28.68 -4.69
N ALA A 718 26.11 29.00 -5.57
CA ALA A 718 25.84 30.37 -5.99
C ALA A 718 24.87 31.06 -5.00
N SER A 719 24.95 32.38 -4.88
CA SER A 719 24.02 33.15 -4.04
C SER A 719 22.59 33.10 -4.61
N GLY A 720 21.58 32.90 -3.76
CA GLY A 720 20.18 32.74 -4.20
C GLY A 720 19.88 31.34 -4.75
N SER A 721 20.66 30.34 -4.32
CA SER A 721 20.50 28.94 -4.70
C SER A 721 19.14 28.38 -4.26
N LEU A 722 18.64 27.38 -5.00
CA LEU A 722 17.42 26.65 -4.64
C LEU A 722 17.48 26.06 -3.22
N ARG A 723 18.66 25.62 -2.79
CA ARG A 723 18.91 25.05 -1.45
C ARG A 723 18.66 26.04 -0.30
N GLU A 724 18.68 27.35 -0.53
CA GLU A 724 18.29 28.36 0.48
C GLU A 724 16.77 28.32 0.78
N LYS A 725 15.98 27.76 -0.13
CA LYS A 725 14.53 27.60 -0.06
C LYS A 725 14.15 26.20 0.46
N THR A 726 14.74 25.16 -0.12
CA THR A 726 14.34 23.74 0.07
C THR A 726 15.34 22.86 0.79
N GLY A 727 16.56 23.35 1.05
CA GLY A 727 17.67 22.56 1.57
C GLY A 727 18.30 21.66 0.51
N PHE A 728 19.24 20.82 0.93
CA PHE A 728 19.77 19.75 0.10
C PHE A 728 18.77 18.58 0.06
N LEU A 729 18.29 18.27 -1.15
CA LEU A 729 17.27 17.25 -1.40
C LEU A 729 17.83 15.97 -2.04
N ALA A 730 19.16 15.80 -2.09
CA ALA A 730 19.84 14.62 -2.65
C ALA A 730 19.22 14.14 -3.99
N GLU A 731 18.66 12.94 -4.07
CA GLU A 731 18.06 12.37 -5.28
C GLU A 731 16.94 13.24 -5.89
N ALA A 732 16.32 14.12 -5.10
CA ALA A 732 15.28 15.05 -5.55
C ALA A 732 15.77 16.46 -5.94
N SER A 733 17.04 16.81 -5.74
CA SER A 733 17.58 18.11 -6.21
C SER A 733 17.54 18.25 -7.74
N GLY A 734 17.53 17.12 -8.48
CA GLY A 734 17.31 17.12 -9.92
C GLY A 734 15.90 17.56 -10.32
N ILE A 735 14.86 16.91 -9.79
CA ILE A 735 13.47 17.26 -10.13
C ILE A 735 13.10 18.66 -9.63
N GLU A 736 13.62 19.05 -8.46
CA GLU A 736 13.47 20.41 -7.94
C GLU A 736 13.99 21.46 -8.93
N THR A 737 15.19 21.26 -9.48
CA THR A 737 15.78 22.18 -10.45
C THR A 737 14.94 22.25 -11.73
N LEU A 738 14.46 21.11 -12.22
CA LEU A 738 13.60 21.05 -13.42
C LEU A 738 12.23 21.72 -13.20
N LEU A 739 11.64 21.57 -12.00
CA LEU A 739 10.41 22.26 -11.62
C LEU A 739 10.62 23.77 -11.51
N ALA A 740 11.73 24.23 -10.93
CA ALA A 740 12.07 25.65 -10.89
C ALA A 740 12.24 26.26 -12.29
N VAL A 741 12.83 25.52 -13.25
CA VAL A 741 12.90 25.91 -14.67
C VAL A 741 11.51 25.92 -15.32
N THR A 742 10.66 24.94 -15.03
CA THR A 742 9.28 24.85 -15.55
C THR A 742 8.40 26.02 -15.08
N LEU A 743 8.65 26.55 -13.88
CA LEU A 743 7.91 27.66 -13.26
C LEU A 743 8.49 29.06 -13.58
N ASN A 744 9.60 29.13 -14.30
CA ASN A 744 10.30 30.36 -14.70
C ASN A 744 9.63 31.02 -15.94
N SER A 745 9.82 32.32 -16.15
CA SER A 745 9.26 33.07 -17.30
C SER A 745 10.07 32.90 -18.59
N SER A 746 11.33 32.46 -18.50
CA SER A 746 12.21 32.19 -19.65
C SER A 746 11.60 31.20 -20.65
N VAL A 747 11.74 31.47 -21.96
CA VAL A 747 11.25 30.56 -23.03
C VAL A 747 12.29 29.48 -23.35
N HIS A 748 13.57 29.85 -23.48
CA HIS A 748 14.68 28.93 -23.70
C HIS A 748 15.63 28.97 -22.51
N SER A 749 15.90 27.80 -21.94
CA SER A 749 16.76 27.63 -20.76
C SER A 749 17.63 26.39 -20.92
N VAL A 750 18.85 26.45 -20.39
CA VAL A 750 19.75 25.29 -20.28
C VAL A 750 19.98 24.94 -18.82
N ILE A 751 19.96 23.66 -18.49
CA ILE A 751 20.32 23.13 -17.17
C ILE A 751 21.68 22.45 -17.29
N GLU A 752 22.70 22.97 -16.59
CA GLU A 752 23.99 22.29 -16.42
C GLU A 752 23.97 21.50 -15.11
N VAL A 753 24.05 20.18 -15.22
CA VAL A 753 24.14 19.27 -14.07
C VAL A 753 25.62 19.09 -13.72
N ARG A 754 25.98 19.33 -12.46
CA ARG A 754 27.35 19.25 -11.95
C ARG A 754 27.46 18.34 -10.73
N GLU A 755 28.60 17.69 -10.59
CA GLU A 755 29.01 17.06 -9.34
C GLU A 755 30.37 17.61 -8.90
N ALA A 756 30.40 18.20 -7.70
CA ALA A 756 31.57 18.88 -7.13
C ALA A 756 32.19 19.91 -8.10
N GLY A 757 31.33 20.69 -8.77
CA GLY A 757 31.71 21.70 -9.76
C GLY A 757 32.08 21.18 -11.15
N LYS A 758 32.17 19.86 -11.38
CA LYS A 758 32.44 19.29 -12.73
C LYS A 758 31.12 19.04 -13.47
N PRO A 759 30.98 19.42 -14.76
CA PRO A 759 29.78 19.11 -15.53
C PRO A 759 29.65 17.60 -15.80
N LEU A 760 28.43 17.08 -15.68
CA LEU A 760 28.04 15.73 -16.08
C LEU A 760 27.21 15.74 -17.38
N MET A 761 26.34 16.74 -17.53
CA MET A 761 25.48 16.90 -18.70
C MET A 761 24.86 18.30 -18.79
N TRP A 762 24.43 18.67 -20.00
CA TRP A 762 23.61 19.85 -20.26
C TRP A 762 22.26 19.43 -20.86
N LEU A 763 21.14 19.91 -20.32
CA LEU A 763 19.79 19.69 -20.85
C LEU A 763 19.23 20.98 -21.45
N PHE A 764 18.78 20.94 -22.70
CA PHE A 764 18.23 22.08 -23.42
C PHE A 764 16.69 22.02 -23.41
N THR A 765 16.06 23.11 -22.95
CA THR A 765 14.62 23.15 -22.67
C THR A 765 13.93 24.34 -23.36
N GLU A 766 12.67 24.13 -23.73
CA GLU A 766 11.80 25.11 -24.39
C GLU A 766 10.43 25.12 -23.70
N ARG A 767 9.97 26.30 -23.27
CA ARG A 767 8.73 26.48 -22.50
C ARG A 767 7.57 26.88 -23.42
N LEU A 768 6.54 26.04 -23.51
CA LEU A 768 5.43 26.19 -24.47
C LEU A 768 4.11 26.67 -23.84
N ARG A 769 3.99 26.60 -22.52
CA ARG A 769 2.82 27.07 -21.73
C ARG A 769 3.33 27.73 -20.45
N GLU A 770 2.60 28.69 -19.91
CA GLU A 770 2.84 29.17 -18.53
C GLU A 770 2.04 28.32 -17.56
N TRP A 771 2.68 27.89 -16.47
CA TRP A 771 1.96 27.23 -15.38
C TRP A 771 1.13 28.29 -14.64
N THR A 772 -0.20 28.16 -14.68
CA THR A 772 -1.14 29.04 -13.97
C THR A 772 -1.86 28.26 -12.87
N PRO A 773 -2.11 28.89 -11.70
CA PRO A 773 -2.78 28.22 -10.58
C PRO A 773 -4.31 28.11 -10.75
N GLU A 774 -4.89 28.65 -11.82
CA GLU A 774 -6.35 28.77 -12.02
C GLU A 774 -7.02 27.47 -12.54
N ALA A 775 -6.31 26.35 -12.59
CA ALA A 775 -6.78 25.11 -13.20
C ALA A 775 -8.01 24.49 -12.50
N GLU A 776 -8.12 24.61 -11.17
CA GLU A 776 -9.35 24.48 -10.36
C GLU A 776 -9.08 25.10 -8.97
N PRO A 777 -10.12 25.55 -8.23
CA PRO A 777 -9.94 25.87 -6.81
C PRO A 777 -9.56 24.61 -6.02
N ALA A 778 -8.79 24.74 -4.94
CA ALA A 778 -8.40 23.62 -4.09
C ALA A 778 -9.65 22.77 -3.71
N PRO A 779 -9.75 21.50 -4.15
CA PRO A 779 -11.01 20.77 -4.09
C PRO A 779 -11.42 20.53 -2.64
N ALA A 780 -12.71 20.76 -2.36
CA ALA A 780 -13.26 20.60 -1.02
C ALA A 780 -13.00 19.18 -0.50
N ILE A 781 -12.16 19.08 0.54
CA ILE A 781 -11.65 17.82 1.09
C ILE A 781 -12.84 17.01 1.63
N LYS A 782 -13.20 15.94 0.93
CA LYS A 782 -14.41 15.14 1.18
C LYS A 782 -14.18 14.16 2.31
N HIS A 783 -12.99 13.56 2.30
CA HIS A 783 -12.54 12.61 3.30
C HIS A 783 -11.17 13.10 3.83
N PRO A 784 -11.18 14.02 4.82
CA PRO A 784 -9.96 14.58 5.38
C PRO A 784 -9.21 13.56 6.23
N PHE A 785 -7.96 13.30 5.89
CA PHE A 785 -7.03 12.50 6.68
C PHE A 785 -5.76 13.31 6.99
N THR A 786 -5.19 13.12 8.18
CA THR A 786 -4.04 13.90 8.65
C THR A 786 -2.78 13.05 8.63
N LEU A 787 -1.86 13.38 7.72
CA LEU A 787 -0.50 12.86 7.72
C LEU A 787 0.29 13.52 8.84
N ARG A 788 0.76 12.72 9.79
CA ARG A 788 1.66 13.16 10.87
C ARG A 788 3.06 12.65 10.58
N PHE A 789 4.02 13.57 10.58
CA PHE A 789 5.45 13.25 10.43
C PHE A 789 6.20 13.27 11.77
N ALA A 790 5.47 13.37 12.88
CA ALA A 790 5.94 13.36 14.26
C ALA A 790 4.82 12.85 15.19
N HIS A 791 5.16 12.06 16.20
CA HIS A 791 4.33 11.83 17.38
C HIS A 791 4.82 12.73 18.54
N PRO A 792 3.94 13.14 19.47
CA PRO A 792 4.37 13.83 20.69
C PRO A 792 5.20 12.88 21.55
N VAL A 793 6.44 13.27 21.85
CA VAL A 793 7.36 12.48 22.68
C VAL A 793 6.78 12.28 24.09
N PRO A 794 6.68 11.05 24.62
CA PRO A 794 6.21 10.82 25.98
C PRO A 794 7.13 11.49 27.00
N HIS A 795 6.59 12.41 27.81
CA HIS A 795 7.35 13.00 28.91
C HIS A 795 7.58 11.99 30.04
N SER A 796 8.85 11.70 30.31
CA SER A 796 9.38 10.83 31.38
C SER A 796 8.94 9.36 31.33
N ALA A 797 9.93 8.46 31.26
CA ALA A 797 9.71 7.05 31.58
C ALA A 797 9.41 6.89 33.07
N GLN A 798 8.23 6.39 33.40
CA GLN A 798 7.97 5.73 34.68
C GLN A 798 8.09 4.22 34.49
N GLU A 799 8.66 3.54 35.47
CA GLU A 799 8.98 2.10 35.40
C GLU A 799 7.70 1.26 35.31
N VAL A 800 7.55 0.50 34.22
CA VAL A 800 6.41 -0.41 34.03
C VAL A 800 6.62 -1.68 34.84
N ILE A 801 6.16 -1.67 36.10
CA ILE A 801 6.15 -2.84 36.98
C ILE A 801 5.07 -3.82 36.50
N ALA A 802 5.45 -5.09 36.30
CA ALA A 802 4.56 -6.14 35.80
C ALA A 802 3.45 -6.53 36.83
N PRO A 803 2.17 -6.70 36.40
CA PRO A 803 1.05 -6.88 37.32
C PRO A 803 0.75 -8.35 37.71
N THR A 804 0.29 -8.56 38.96
CA THR A 804 -0.14 -9.85 39.52
C THR A 804 -1.66 -9.91 39.79
N ARG A 805 -2.30 -11.10 39.63
CA ARG A 805 -3.76 -11.36 39.82
C ARG A 805 -4.19 -11.49 41.30
N PRO A 806 -5.42 -11.07 41.73
CA PRO A 806 -6.69 -11.85 41.65
C PRO A 806 -7.90 -11.00 41.14
N GLY A 807 -9.24 -11.23 41.31
CA GLY A 807 -10.08 -12.17 42.10
C GLY A 807 -11.58 -12.19 41.64
N HIS A 808 -12.58 -12.48 42.53
CA HIS A 808 -14.03 -12.59 42.19
C HIS A 808 -15.02 -12.15 43.33
N VAL A 809 -16.28 -11.75 42.98
CA VAL A 809 -17.63 -11.76 43.71
C VAL A 809 -18.53 -10.49 43.40
N VAL A 810 -19.86 -10.45 43.69
CA VAL A 810 -21.03 -10.88 42.86
C VAL A 810 -22.43 -10.48 43.48
N ARG A 811 -23.50 -10.30 42.64
CA ARG A 811 -25.01 -10.28 42.86
C ARG A 811 -25.84 -9.02 43.32
N GLU A 812 -26.68 -8.46 42.40
CA GLU A 812 -28.18 -8.59 42.19
C GLU A 812 -29.27 -8.47 43.32
N PRO A 813 -30.63 -8.35 43.05
CA PRO A 813 -31.44 -7.97 41.84
C PRO A 813 -32.84 -7.21 42.06
N GLN A 814 -33.69 -7.10 41.00
CA GLN A 814 -35.21 -6.97 40.96
C GLN A 814 -35.91 -5.60 41.32
N HIS A 815 -37.17 -5.21 40.92
CA HIS A 815 -38.23 -5.76 40.02
C HIS A 815 -39.18 -4.71 39.30
N ASP A 816 -40.54 -4.92 39.26
CA ASP A 816 -41.58 -4.54 38.24
C ASP A 816 -42.96 -4.13 38.88
N GLY A 817 -44.13 -3.82 38.24
CA GLY A 817 -44.64 -3.72 36.83
C GLY A 817 -46.22 -3.72 36.73
N VAL A 818 -46.84 -3.74 35.50
CA VAL A 818 -48.27 -4.13 35.16
C VAL A 818 -49.44 -3.15 35.59
N ASP A 819 -50.66 -2.92 35.02
CA ASP A 819 -51.50 -3.14 33.78
C ASP A 819 -52.84 -2.28 33.89
N VAL A 820 -53.96 -2.18 33.09
CA VAL A 820 -54.47 -2.44 31.68
C VAL A 820 -55.95 -1.88 31.50
N LEU A 821 -56.67 -2.09 30.36
CA LEU A 821 -58.11 -1.80 29.98
C LEU A 821 -58.57 -0.34 29.65
N GLN A 822 -59.36 -0.02 28.59
CA GLN A 822 -59.68 -0.68 27.30
C GLN A 822 -60.46 0.25 26.30
N LEU A 823 -60.50 -0.18 25.03
CA LEU A 823 -61.37 0.20 23.88
C LEU A 823 -62.73 0.89 24.13
N SER A 824 -62.99 1.99 23.40
CA SER A 824 -64.28 2.25 22.70
C SER A 824 -64.15 3.32 21.59
N ASP A 825 -65.15 3.39 20.71
CA ASP A 825 -65.54 4.54 19.87
C ASP A 825 -64.61 4.98 18.71
N MET A 826 -64.03 3.99 18.01
CA MET A 826 -63.73 4.14 16.58
C MET A 826 -65.05 4.21 15.76
N LEU A 827 -65.82 5.32 15.79
CA LEU A 827 -66.94 5.53 14.84
C LEU A 827 -67.55 6.95 14.72
N THR A 828 -66.84 8.04 15.07
CA THR A 828 -67.30 9.42 14.74
C THR A 828 -66.18 10.36 14.32
N SER A 829 -66.22 11.08 13.19
CA SER A 829 -66.92 10.88 11.90
C SER A 829 -66.28 11.84 10.88
N THR A 830 -65.89 11.34 9.70
CA THR A 830 -64.94 11.98 8.75
C THR A 830 -65.36 13.33 8.14
N VAL A 831 -66.54 13.87 8.48
CA VAL A 831 -67.20 14.94 7.72
C VAL A 831 -67.37 16.25 8.51
N LEU A 832 -67.18 16.27 9.84
CA LEU A 832 -67.28 17.51 10.63
C LEU A 832 -66.01 18.39 10.56
N ALA A 833 -65.93 19.12 9.44
CA ALA A 833 -65.32 20.44 9.26
C ALA A 833 -63.87 20.65 9.74
N GLY A 834 -62.96 20.85 8.78
CA GLY A 834 -62.72 22.18 8.18
C GLY A 834 -62.44 23.41 9.07
N LEU A 835 -62.57 23.32 10.39
CA LEU A 835 -62.56 24.47 11.33
C LEU A 835 -61.75 24.22 12.61
N ARG A 836 -60.94 23.15 12.67
CA ARG A 836 -59.94 22.92 13.73
C ARG A 836 -58.47 23.10 13.31
N VAL A 837 -58.21 23.45 12.04
CA VAL A 837 -56.87 23.77 11.51
C VAL A 837 -56.24 24.97 12.23
N ARG A 838 -57.05 25.88 12.81
CA ARG A 838 -56.59 27.07 13.53
C ARG A 838 -56.43 26.91 15.06
N VAL A 839 -56.45 25.70 15.61
CA VAL A 839 -56.26 25.48 17.06
C VAL A 839 -54.92 24.80 17.39
N ARG A 840 -54.53 23.72 16.70
CA ARG A 840 -53.23 23.05 16.99
C ARG A 840 -52.00 23.84 16.58
N ALA A 841 -52.11 24.70 15.56
CA ALA A 841 -51.02 25.61 15.16
C ALA A 841 -50.57 26.58 16.28
N MET A 842 -51.37 26.76 17.34
CA MET A 842 -51.00 27.55 18.52
C MET A 842 -50.39 26.73 19.67
N GLU A 843 -50.45 25.40 19.64
CA GLU A 843 -49.85 24.56 20.69
C GLU A 843 -48.37 24.26 20.39
N GLY A 844 -48.05 23.92 19.13
CA GLY A 844 -46.67 23.66 18.69
C GLY A 844 -45.73 24.88 18.81
N LEU A 845 -46.27 26.10 18.72
CA LEU A 845 -45.51 27.36 18.80
C LEU A 845 -44.89 27.65 20.18
N PHE A 846 -45.25 26.88 21.22
CA PHE A 846 -44.78 27.09 22.61
C PHE A 846 -44.08 25.88 23.24
N ALA A 847 -43.71 24.85 22.48
CA ALA A 847 -43.07 23.64 23.03
C ALA A 847 -41.70 23.92 23.67
N LEU A 848 -40.84 24.67 22.98
CA LEU A 848 -39.46 24.95 23.41
C LEU A 848 -39.33 26.14 24.40
N GLN A 849 -40.35 27.01 24.50
CA GLN A 849 -40.33 28.17 25.40
C GLN A 849 -40.72 27.88 26.86
N ARG A 850 -41.16 26.66 27.21
CA ARG A 850 -41.52 26.33 28.60
C ARG A 850 -40.28 26.18 29.47
N GLY A 851 -40.04 27.15 30.36
CA GLY A 851 -38.95 27.13 31.32
C GLY A 851 -39.18 26.15 32.49
N SER A 852 -38.10 25.48 32.91
CA SER A 852 -37.77 24.87 34.22
C SER A 852 -38.78 24.06 35.05
N GLY A 853 -40.08 23.98 34.72
CA GLY A 853 -41.12 23.46 35.62
C GLY A 853 -42.11 22.46 35.01
N SER A 854 -42.02 22.13 33.71
CA SER A 854 -42.85 21.04 33.14
C SER A 854 -42.29 19.68 33.52
N GLN A 855 -43.08 18.86 34.23
CA GLN A 855 -42.71 17.46 34.50
C GLN A 855 -42.45 16.72 33.18
N ARG A 856 -41.39 15.91 33.14
CA ARG A 856 -41.11 15.00 32.02
C ARG A 856 -42.27 13.99 31.88
N PRO A 857 -42.61 13.55 30.65
CA PRO A 857 -43.51 12.40 30.47
C PRO A 857 -43.03 11.20 31.31
N THR A 858 -43.92 10.64 32.14
CA THR A 858 -43.57 9.58 33.11
C THR A 858 -43.10 8.29 32.44
N ASN A 859 -43.47 8.08 31.18
CA ASN A 859 -43.07 6.95 30.35
C ASN A 859 -41.69 7.09 29.67
N TRP A 860 -40.92 8.14 29.95
CA TRP A 860 -39.52 8.29 29.51
C TRP A 860 -38.56 8.45 30.69
N GLN A 861 -38.86 7.80 31.82
CA GLN A 861 -37.91 7.69 32.93
C GLN A 861 -36.83 6.64 32.60
N ARG A 862 -35.58 7.07 32.77
CA ARG A 862 -34.35 6.32 32.48
C ARG A 862 -33.46 6.34 33.73
N ARG A 863 -32.68 5.30 33.97
CA ARG A 863 -31.70 5.29 35.06
C ARG A 863 -30.56 6.25 34.71
N ALA A 864 -30.00 6.92 35.73
CA ALA A 864 -28.92 7.89 35.52
C ALA A 864 -27.71 7.26 34.78
N GLN A 865 -27.39 6.01 35.12
CA GLN A 865 -26.35 5.19 34.49
C GLN A 865 -26.59 4.82 33.01
N ASN A 866 -27.78 5.10 32.47
CA ASN A 866 -28.16 4.86 31.07
C ASN A 866 -28.41 6.17 30.29
N THR A 867 -28.02 7.32 30.84
CA THR A 867 -28.12 8.62 30.18
C THR A 867 -26.85 8.89 29.37
N VAL A 868 -26.98 8.95 28.04
CA VAL A 868 -25.83 9.09 27.11
C VAL A 868 -25.67 10.50 26.56
N ILE A 869 -26.28 11.51 27.18
CA ILE A 869 -26.13 12.92 26.82
C ILE A 869 -25.79 13.80 28.02
N LYS A 870 -24.95 14.82 27.79
CA LYS A 870 -24.50 15.81 28.79
C LYS A 870 -24.48 17.23 28.18
N HIS A 871 -24.19 18.23 29.02
CA HIS A 871 -24.00 19.64 28.62
C HIS A 871 -25.13 20.20 27.73
N ILE A 872 -26.38 19.91 28.11
CA ILE A 872 -27.57 20.26 27.32
C ILE A 872 -27.77 21.79 27.29
N GLN A 873 -27.93 22.35 26.09
CA GLN A 873 -28.24 23.76 25.83
C GLN A 873 -29.58 23.85 25.05
N ARG A 874 -30.38 24.90 25.29
CA ARG A 874 -31.70 25.07 24.68
C ARG A 874 -31.87 26.48 24.12
N ASP A 875 -31.98 26.56 22.79
CA ASP A 875 -32.34 27.77 22.05
C ASP A 875 -33.88 27.82 21.82
N ALA A 876 -34.40 28.93 21.30
CA ALA A 876 -35.83 29.10 21.04
C ALA A 876 -36.45 28.05 20.09
N HIS A 877 -35.65 27.52 19.16
CA HIS A 877 -36.07 26.54 18.15
C HIS A 877 -35.12 25.33 18.00
N SER A 878 -34.12 25.20 18.88
CA SER A 878 -33.19 24.06 18.86
C SER A 878 -32.75 23.59 20.25
N LEU A 879 -32.30 22.35 20.34
CA LEU A 879 -31.65 21.76 21.49
C LEU A 879 -30.27 21.25 21.08
N ARG A 880 -29.28 21.38 21.95
CA ARG A 880 -27.92 20.84 21.75
C ARG A 880 -27.50 20.05 22.95
N ALA A 881 -26.70 19.00 22.77
CA ALA A 881 -26.05 18.26 23.85
C ALA A 881 -24.76 17.61 23.34
N GLU A 882 -23.85 17.27 24.23
CA GLU A 882 -22.74 16.37 23.91
C GLU A 882 -23.15 14.92 24.16
N LEU A 883 -22.77 14.01 23.28
CA LEU A 883 -22.87 12.57 23.54
C LEU A 883 -21.85 12.16 24.62
N VAL A 884 -22.24 11.25 25.51
CA VAL A 884 -21.33 10.56 26.43
C VAL A 884 -20.84 9.28 25.75
N VAL A 885 -19.52 9.20 25.55
CA VAL A 885 -18.83 8.00 25.09
C VAL A 885 -18.28 7.26 26.30
N ASP A 886 -18.80 6.06 26.55
CA ASP A 886 -18.35 5.13 27.58
C ASP A 886 -18.43 3.71 27.00
N GLU A 887 -17.29 3.05 26.85
CA GLU A 887 -17.22 1.72 26.24
C GLU A 887 -17.77 0.60 27.13
N THR A 888 -17.95 0.85 28.42
CA THR A 888 -18.57 -0.10 29.35
C THR A 888 -20.10 -0.11 29.24
N HIS A 889 -20.68 1.01 28.79
CA HIS A 889 -22.10 1.32 28.76
C HIS A 889 -22.91 0.31 27.92
N PRO A 890 -24.12 -0.15 28.33
CA PRO A 890 -24.84 -1.20 27.59
C PRO A 890 -25.24 -0.88 26.13
N TYR A 891 -25.54 0.39 25.82
CA TYR A 891 -25.72 0.87 24.43
C TYR A 891 -24.43 0.94 23.60
N PHE A 892 -23.25 0.97 24.24
CA PHE A 892 -21.98 0.87 23.54
C PHE A 892 -21.71 -0.61 23.25
N PHE A 893 -21.95 -1.01 22.00
CA PHE A 893 -21.79 -2.41 21.62
C PHE A 893 -20.32 -2.75 21.35
N ASP A 894 -19.88 -3.88 21.90
CA ASP A 894 -18.60 -4.53 21.64
C ASP A 894 -18.51 -5.02 20.18
N HIS A 895 -18.36 -4.08 19.24
CA HIS A 895 -18.16 -4.29 17.81
C HIS A 895 -16.67 -4.10 17.47
N PRO A 896 -16.04 -4.93 16.62
CA PRO A 896 -14.59 -4.93 16.41
C PRO A 896 -14.03 -3.77 15.56
N LEU A 897 -14.67 -2.58 15.59
CA LEU A 897 -14.29 -1.41 14.78
C LEU A 897 -14.17 -0.15 15.65
N ASP A 898 -13.21 0.72 15.33
CA ASP A 898 -12.86 1.90 16.15
C ASP A 898 -13.72 3.14 15.86
N HIS A 899 -15.04 2.95 15.80
CA HIS A 899 -16.01 4.03 15.66
C HIS A 899 -17.19 3.83 16.60
N ILE A 900 -17.91 4.91 16.92
CA ILE A 900 -19.11 4.84 17.76
C ILE A 900 -20.18 4.01 17.03
N PRO A 901 -20.72 2.94 17.66
CA PRO A 901 -21.84 2.19 17.11
C PRO A 901 -23.03 3.12 16.83
N GLY A 902 -23.57 3.10 15.61
CA GLY A 902 -24.62 4.03 15.18
C GLY A 902 -25.88 4.04 16.06
N ILE A 903 -26.11 2.96 16.80
CA ILE A 903 -27.15 2.80 17.82
C ILE A 903 -27.01 3.79 19.01
N LEU A 904 -25.78 4.12 19.42
CA LEU A 904 -25.50 5.05 20.53
C LEU A 904 -25.79 6.48 20.10
N LEU A 905 -25.49 6.82 18.84
CA LEU A 905 -25.84 8.10 18.23
C LEU A 905 -27.36 8.27 18.15
N LEU A 906 -28.07 7.23 17.70
CA LEU A 906 -29.53 7.19 17.63
C LEU A 906 -30.18 7.32 19.00
N GLU A 907 -29.65 6.62 20.01
CA GLU A 907 -30.09 6.71 21.39
C GLU A 907 -29.84 8.11 21.99
N GLY A 908 -28.66 8.71 21.76
CA GLY A 908 -28.40 10.09 22.16
C GLY A 908 -29.31 11.12 21.49
N VAL A 909 -29.58 10.94 20.19
CA VAL A 909 -30.57 11.75 19.44
C VAL A 909 -31.98 11.59 20.01
N MET A 910 -32.37 10.37 20.42
CA MET A 910 -33.66 10.14 21.08
C MET A 910 -33.71 10.79 22.46
N GLN A 911 -32.68 10.62 23.30
CA GLN A 911 -32.59 11.29 24.61
C GLN A 911 -32.62 12.82 24.48
N LEU A 912 -32.13 13.40 23.39
CA LEU A 912 -32.24 14.83 23.12
C LEU A 912 -33.64 15.22 22.62
N ALA A 913 -34.28 14.40 21.78
CA ALA A 913 -35.65 14.61 21.30
C ALA A 913 -36.70 14.50 22.43
N GLU A 914 -36.46 13.63 23.42
CA GLU A 914 -37.26 13.53 24.66
C GLU A 914 -37.38 14.87 25.41
N LEU A 915 -36.33 15.70 25.38
CA LEU A 915 -36.30 17.03 26.01
C LEU A 915 -37.00 18.12 25.17
N ALA A 916 -37.37 17.79 23.93
CA ALA A 916 -38.14 18.65 23.03
C ALA A 916 -39.65 18.37 23.06
N MET A 917 -40.07 17.19 23.53
CA MET A 917 -41.47 16.76 23.43
C MET A 917 -42.42 17.58 24.32
N PRO A 918 -43.64 17.90 23.85
CA PRO A 918 -44.68 18.49 24.69
C PRO A 918 -45.23 17.48 25.71
N SER A 919 -45.78 17.98 26.82
CA SER A 919 -46.45 17.15 27.83
C SER A 919 -47.61 16.36 27.22
N LEU A 920 -47.56 15.03 27.36
CA LEU A 920 -48.50 14.11 26.72
C LEU A 920 -49.68 13.82 27.65
N ASN A 921 -50.84 14.43 27.37
CA ASN A 921 -52.07 14.20 28.14
C ASN A 921 -52.65 12.79 27.87
N GLY A 922 -52.09 11.76 28.50
CA GLY A 922 -52.57 10.38 28.43
C GLY A 922 -52.39 9.68 27.07
N ARG A 923 -51.46 10.16 26.23
CA ARG A 923 -51.14 9.56 24.92
C ARG A 923 -49.73 9.01 24.90
N VAL A 924 -49.56 7.85 24.28
CA VAL A 924 -48.23 7.29 24.01
C VAL A 924 -47.70 7.94 22.73
N ALA A 925 -46.66 8.78 22.87
CA ALA A 925 -45.85 9.17 21.73
C ALA A 925 -44.92 8.02 21.36
N TYR A 926 -44.91 7.63 20.09
CA TYR A 926 -43.97 6.66 19.54
C TYR A 926 -43.31 7.23 18.30
N VAL A 927 -42.08 6.78 18.02
CA VAL A 927 -41.39 7.13 16.77
C VAL A 927 -42.08 6.36 15.64
N LYS A 928 -42.84 7.07 14.80
CA LYS A 928 -43.52 6.51 13.64
C LYS A 928 -42.57 6.34 12.46
N THR A 929 -41.70 7.33 12.23
CA THR A 929 -40.67 7.26 11.19
C THR A 929 -39.31 7.65 11.75
N LEU A 930 -38.31 6.91 11.32
CA LEU A 930 -36.90 7.20 11.56
C LEU A 930 -36.16 7.09 10.23
N SER A 931 -35.26 8.02 9.94
CA SER A 931 -34.35 7.93 8.80
C SER A 931 -33.01 8.52 9.17
N ILE A 932 -32.02 7.65 9.41
CA ILE A 932 -30.62 8.03 9.59
C ILE A 932 -29.82 7.79 8.31
N ARG A 933 -29.06 8.81 7.92
CA ARG A 933 -28.09 8.78 6.81
C ARG A 933 -26.73 9.15 7.36
N PHE A 934 -25.81 8.21 7.30
CA PHE A 934 -24.41 8.43 7.61
C PHE A 934 -23.71 9.14 6.44
N GLN A 935 -22.83 10.07 6.76
CA GLN A 935 -21.99 10.79 5.81
C GLN A 935 -20.51 10.51 6.11
N GLN A 936 -20.16 10.43 7.40
CA GLN A 936 -18.84 10.07 7.92
C GLN A 936 -19.02 9.18 9.18
N TYR A 937 -18.00 8.44 9.58
CA TYR A 937 -18.00 7.74 10.87
C TYR A 937 -17.81 8.72 12.02
N VAL A 938 -18.45 8.44 13.15
CA VAL A 938 -18.18 9.14 14.41
C VAL A 938 -17.04 8.43 15.12
N GLN A 939 -15.93 9.13 15.35
CA GLN A 939 -14.76 8.62 16.08
C GLN A 939 -15.07 8.51 17.58
N LYS A 940 -14.40 7.61 18.30
CA LYS A 940 -14.54 7.50 19.76
C LYS A 940 -14.03 8.73 20.53
N GLU A 941 -13.08 9.45 19.93
CA GLU A 941 -12.33 10.54 20.54
C GLU A 941 -12.91 11.92 20.20
N GLY A 942 -12.76 12.88 21.12
CA GLY A 942 -13.24 14.26 20.94
C GLY A 942 -14.76 14.44 21.14
N THR A 943 -15.19 15.70 21.15
CA THR A 943 -16.58 16.06 21.43
C THR A 943 -17.50 15.74 20.24
N ILE A 944 -18.55 14.97 20.52
CA ILE A 944 -19.64 14.65 19.60
C ILE A 944 -20.85 15.50 20.00
N GLU A 945 -21.18 16.49 19.20
CA GLU A 945 -22.31 17.39 19.40
C GLU A 945 -23.56 16.83 18.71
N LEU A 946 -24.69 16.85 19.42
CA LEU A 946 -26.00 16.47 18.92
C LEU A 946 -26.83 17.75 18.79
N HIS A 947 -27.17 18.16 17.57
CA HIS A 947 -28.01 19.34 17.32
C HIS A 947 -29.39 18.89 16.84
N LEU A 948 -30.44 19.27 17.57
CA LEU A 948 -31.83 18.92 17.30
C LEU A 948 -32.63 20.19 16.96
N GLU A 949 -33.26 20.20 15.79
CA GLU A 949 -34.16 21.26 15.31
C GLU A 949 -35.57 20.68 15.15
N GLN A 950 -36.61 21.42 15.56
CA GLN A 950 -38.00 21.02 15.35
C GLN A 950 -38.55 21.72 14.09
N GLU A 951 -38.83 20.95 13.03
CA GLU A 951 -39.34 21.51 11.77
C GLU A 951 -40.86 21.73 11.79
N GLN A 952 -41.62 20.78 12.36
CA GLN A 952 -43.08 20.81 12.40
C GLN A 952 -43.61 20.19 13.71
N ASP A 953 -44.93 20.23 13.90
CA ASP A 953 -45.57 19.55 15.04
C ASP A 953 -45.32 18.03 14.92
N ALA A 954 -44.65 17.45 15.93
CA ALA A 954 -44.18 16.06 15.97
C ALA A 954 -43.08 15.63 14.95
N LEU A 955 -42.39 16.56 14.27
CA LEU A 955 -41.25 16.24 13.37
C LEU A 955 -39.96 16.96 13.79
N PHE A 956 -38.89 16.19 13.97
CA PHE A 956 -37.57 16.68 14.35
C PHE A 956 -36.48 16.27 13.34
N GLN A 957 -35.49 17.14 13.16
CA GLN A 957 -34.24 16.85 12.48
C GLN A 957 -33.10 16.88 13.48
N ALA A 958 -32.29 15.83 13.53
CA ALA A 958 -31.06 15.81 14.28
C ALA A 958 -29.84 15.75 13.35
N LYS A 959 -28.81 16.51 13.71
CA LYS A 959 -27.50 16.55 13.06
C LYS A 959 -26.48 16.13 14.11
N VAL A 960 -25.74 15.05 13.86
CA VAL A 960 -24.59 14.67 14.68
C VAL A 960 -23.37 15.35 14.09
N VAL A 961 -22.64 16.09 14.91
CA VAL A 961 -21.48 16.90 14.53
C VAL A 961 -20.27 16.47 15.35
N GLN A 962 -19.10 16.35 14.74
CA GLN A 962 -17.84 16.07 15.43
C GLN A 962 -16.74 16.90 14.78
N GLY A 963 -15.98 17.65 15.58
CA GLY A 963 -14.96 18.59 15.07
C GLY A 963 -15.49 19.59 14.05
N GLY A 964 -16.73 20.06 14.21
CA GLY A 964 -17.41 20.99 13.29
C GLY A 964 -17.92 20.38 11.97
N LYS A 965 -17.74 19.06 11.73
CA LYS A 965 -18.19 18.36 10.52
C LYS A 965 -19.48 17.58 10.78
N LEU A 966 -20.37 17.52 9.79
CA LEU A 966 -21.62 16.75 9.85
C LEU A 966 -21.35 15.25 9.64
N MET A 967 -21.58 14.45 10.68
CA MET A 967 -21.31 13.00 10.69
C MET A 967 -22.49 12.21 10.14
N CYS A 968 -23.71 12.48 10.65
CA CYS A 968 -24.94 11.89 10.15
C CYS A 968 -26.14 12.81 10.38
N THR A 969 -27.17 12.63 9.56
CA THR A 969 -28.46 13.31 9.67
C THR A 969 -29.53 12.28 10.01
N CYS A 970 -30.34 12.57 11.04
CA CYS A 970 -31.39 11.69 11.53
C CYS A 970 -32.73 12.45 11.58
N THR A 971 -33.66 12.09 10.69
CA THR A 971 -35.05 12.59 10.72
C THR A 971 -35.89 11.70 11.62
N LEU A 972 -36.64 12.30 12.54
CA LEU A 972 -37.45 11.64 13.55
C LEU A 972 -38.90 12.17 13.52
N GLY A 973 -39.82 11.37 12.98
CA GLY A 973 -41.25 11.66 12.99
C GLY A 973 -41.95 10.89 14.11
N LEU A 974 -42.57 11.60 15.06
CA LEU A 974 -43.40 11.00 16.11
C LEU A 974 -44.86 10.88 15.65
N ALA A 975 -45.57 9.89 16.18
CA ALA A 975 -47.02 9.85 16.18
C ALA A 975 -47.54 9.54 17.59
N TYR A 976 -48.81 9.87 17.82
CA TYR A 976 -49.46 9.70 19.12
C TYR A 976 -50.55 8.63 19.02
N SER A 977 -50.40 7.55 19.78
CA SER A 977 -51.44 6.52 19.93
C SER A 977 -52.32 6.79 21.15
N SER A 978 -53.57 6.33 21.10
CA SER A 978 -54.39 6.10 22.30
C SER A 978 -53.81 4.92 23.09
N ALA A 979 -53.66 5.08 24.40
CA ALA A 979 -52.85 4.19 25.25
C ALA A 979 -53.43 2.79 25.55
N PHE A 980 -54.27 2.23 24.67
CA PHE A 980 -55.11 1.06 24.96
C PHE A 980 -54.96 -0.16 24.03
N GLU A 981 -54.05 -0.16 23.05
CA GLU A 981 -53.63 -1.40 22.36
C GLU A 981 -52.54 -2.16 23.14
N ILE A 982 -52.78 -2.43 24.42
CA ILE A 982 -52.02 -3.45 25.15
C ILE A 982 -52.47 -4.81 24.61
N SER A 983 -51.79 -5.26 23.56
CA SER A 983 -51.79 -6.66 23.17
C SER A 983 -51.37 -7.49 24.39
N PRO A 984 -52.12 -8.53 24.80
CA PRO A 984 -51.70 -9.39 25.91
C PRO A 984 -50.33 -10.00 25.60
N PRO A 985 -49.47 -10.33 26.58
CA PRO A 985 -48.14 -10.87 26.33
C PRO A 985 -48.21 -12.13 25.43
N GLY A 986 -47.20 -12.31 24.59
CA GLY A 986 -47.05 -13.48 23.73
C GLY A 986 -46.00 -14.44 24.27
N GLU A 987 -46.20 -15.74 24.04
CA GLU A 987 -45.23 -16.75 24.42
C GLU A 987 -43.99 -16.68 23.52
N PHE A 988 -42.82 -16.48 24.12
CA PHE A 988 -41.53 -16.49 23.43
C PHE A 988 -41.03 -17.92 23.29
N THR A 989 -41.54 -18.64 22.28
CA THR A 989 -41.15 -20.03 21.97
C THR A 989 -39.77 -20.15 21.31
N ALA A 990 -39.26 -19.05 20.75
CA ALA A 990 -37.98 -18.98 20.05
C ALA A 990 -36.78 -19.09 21.01
N ARG A 991 -35.77 -19.88 20.63
CA ARG A 991 -34.50 -20.01 21.37
C ARG A 991 -33.49 -18.98 20.90
N ARG A 992 -32.61 -18.52 21.80
CA ARG A 992 -31.51 -17.60 21.50
C ARG A 992 -30.60 -18.17 20.40
N CYS A 993 -30.19 -17.33 19.46
CA CYS A 993 -29.20 -17.65 18.42
C CYS A 993 -27.95 -18.32 19.04
N GLY A 994 -27.57 -19.48 18.49
CA GLY A 994 -26.54 -20.36 19.06
C GLY A 994 -25.11 -19.80 18.96
N ASP A 995 -24.82 -19.02 17.90
CA ASP A 995 -23.52 -18.36 17.72
C ASP A 995 -23.66 -16.83 17.70
N LYS A 996 -23.28 -16.21 18.82
CA LYS A 996 -23.24 -14.75 18.99
C LYS A 996 -22.25 -14.03 18.05
N ALA A 997 -21.30 -14.75 17.44
CA ALA A 997 -20.39 -14.16 16.45
C ALA A 997 -21.15 -13.73 15.19
N LEU A 998 -22.15 -14.50 14.73
CA LEU A 998 -23.04 -14.17 13.60
C LEU A 998 -23.83 -12.86 13.78
N LEU A 999 -23.79 -12.25 14.97
CA LEU A 999 -24.51 -11.04 15.34
C LEU A 999 -23.58 -9.86 15.70
N HIS A 1000 -22.26 -10.09 15.67
CA HIS A 1000 -21.23 -9.21 16.22
C HIS A 1000 -21.55 -8.81 17.68
N LYS A 1001 -21.65 -9.80 18.59
CA LYS A 1001 -21.89 -9.59 20.02
C LYS A 1001 -20.87 -10.31 20.91
N ALA A 1002 -20.13 -9.55 21.73
CA ALA A 1002 -19.34 -10.14 22.81
C ALA A 1002 -20.23 -10.58 24.00
N ARG A 1003 -21.14 -9.70 24.45
CA ARG A 1003 -22.11 -9.93 25.53
C ARG A 1003 -23.27 -10.83 25.07
N ALA A 1004 -23.61 -11.85 25.86
CA ALA A 1004 -24.58 -12.88 25.47
C ALA A 1004 -26.04 -12.49 25.78
N GLU A 1005 -26.23 -11.70 26.84
CA GLU A 1005 -27.46 -11.00 27.21
C GLU A 1005 -27.98 -10.09 26.09
N ASN A 1006 -27.05 -9.49 25.32
CA ASN A 1006 -27.32 -8.61 24.18
C ASN A 1006 -27.72 -9.36 22.89
N VAL A 1007 -27.77 -10.71 22.90
CA VAL A 1007 -28.35 -11.50 21.80
C VAL A 1007 -29.86 -11.62 22.05
N ILE A 1008 -30.65 -11.02 21.15
CA ILE A 1008 -32.10 -10.79 21.34
C ILE A 1008 -32.97 -11.41 20.23
N VAL A 1009 -32.35 -12.14 19.30
CA VAL A 1009 -33.05 -12.91 18.24
C VAL A 1009 -32.70 -14.39 18.28
N SER A 1010 -33.52 -15.19 17.59
CA SER A 1010 -33.27 -16.60 17.30
C SER A 1010 -32.21 -16.81 16.23
N ASP A 1011 -31.75 -18.06 16.07
CA ASP A 1011 -31.17 -18.48 14.80
C ASP A 1011 -32.18 -18.30 13.66
N MET A 1012 -31.70 -17.94 12.48
CA MET A 1012 -32.52 -17.77 11.28
C MET A 1012 -33.08 -19.12 10.82
N SER A 1013 -34.41 -19.21 10.75
CA SER A 1013 -35.10 -20.43 10.37
C SER A 1013 -35.78 -20.29 9.00
N GLY A 1014 -35.83 -21.41 8.27
CA GLY A 1014 -36.65 -21.53 7.06
C GLY A 1014 -38.06 -21.98 7.44
N VAL A 1015 -39.00 -21.05 7.52
CA VAL A 1015 -40.42 -21.34 7.73
C VAL A 1015 -41.09 -21.49 6.36
N ALA A 1016 -42.27 -22.10 6.28
CA ALA A 1016 -42.95 -22.46 5.03
C ALA A 1016 -43.34 -21.30 4.08
N GLN A 1017 -42.94 -20.06 4.38
CA GLN A 1017 -43.14 -18.86 3.56
C GLN A 1017 -41.87 -18.03 3.32
N GLY A 1018 -40.72 -18.40 3.92
CA GLY A 1018 -39.46 -17.66 3.75
C GLY A 1018 -38.47 -17.85 4.91
N LEU A 1019 -37.41 -17.04 4.89
CA LEU A 1019 -36.50 -16.88 6.03
C LEU A 1019 -37.15 -15.98 7.09
N SER A 1020 -36.99 -16.30 8.37
CA SER A 1020 -37.29 -15.36 9.46
C SER A 1020 -36.31 -15.48 10.62
N VAL A 1021 -36.21 -14.42 11.41
CA VAL A 1021 -35.72 -14.47 12.80
C VAL A 1021 -36.82 -13.99 13.72
N ASP A 1022 -36.96 -14.65 14.88
CA ASP A 1022 -37.92 -14.28 15.91
C ASP A 1022 -37.19 -13.65 17.11
N THR A 1023 -37.75 -12.61 17.72
CA THR A 1023 -37.21 -12.08 18.98
C THR A 1023 -37.40 -13.08 20.11
N ILE A 1024 -36.42 -13.16 21.01
CA ILE A 1024 -36.53 -13.94 22.26
C ILE A 1024 -36.97 -13.05 23.43
N LYS A 1025 -37.37 -13.64 24.56
CA LYS A 1025 -37.59 -12.86 25.79
C LYS A 1025 -36.26 -12.25 26.23
N LEU A 1026 -36.24 -10.94 26.48
CA LEU A 1026 -35.10 -10.27 27.11
C LEU A 1026 -34.84 -10.81 28.53
N PRO A 1027 -33.57 -10.79 29.00
CA PRO A 1027 -33.26 -11.03 30.40
C PRO A 1027 -33.91 -9.98 31.32
N ASP A 1028 -34.40 -10.40 32.48
CA ASP A 1028 -35.01 -9.50 33.44
C ASP A 1028 -33.99 -8.43 33.90
N GLY A 1029 -34.38 -7.15 33.89
CA GLY A 1029 -33.50 -6.02 34.20
C GLY A 1029 -32.64 -5.48 33.04
N HIS A 1030 -32.69 -6.09 31.84
CA HIS A 1030 -31.99 -5.61 30.65
C HIS A 1030 -32.37 -4.15 30.27
N PHE A 1031 -31.41 -3.34 29.84
CA PHE A 1031 -31.56 -1.88 29.65
C PHE A 1031 -32.64 -1.46 28.62
N PHE A 1032 -32.96 -2.31 27.63
CA PHE A 1032 -34.10 -2.09 26.73
C PHE A 1032 -35.48 -2.14 27.44
N HIS A 1033 -35.55 -2.50 28.72
CA HIS A 1033 -36.74 -2.35 29.55
C HIS A 1033 -36.90 -0.93 30.17
N GLU A 1034 -35.99 0.02 29.96
CA GLU A 1034 -36.21 1.42 30.38
C GLU A 1034 -37.16 2.16 29.43
N GLY A 1035 -37.72 3.30 29.87
CA GLY A 1035 -38.78 4.01 29.13
C GLY A 1035 -40.17 3.39 29.27
N ASP A 1036 -40.97 3.44 28.20
CA ASP A 1036 -42.43 3.25 28.26
C ASP A 1036 -42.84 1.84 28.73
N PRO A 1037 -43.67 1.68 29.78
CA PRO A 1037 -43.93 0.37 30.39
C PRO A 1037 -44.75 -0.57 29.50
N ALA A 1038 -45.44 -0.06 28.48
CA ALA A 1038 -46.22 -0.87 27.55
C ALA A 1038 -45.49 -1.13 26.21
N HIS A 1039 -44.50 -0.29 25.83
CA HIS A 1039 -43.88 -0.35 24.51
C HIS A 1039 -42.35 -0.36 24.54
N TYR A 1040 -41.71 -1.10 23.65
CA TYR A 1040 -40.25 -1.09 23.55
C TYR A 1040 -39.76 0.21 22.90
N SER A 1041 -38.62 0.72 23.39
CA SER A 1041 -37.92 1.84 22.75
C SER A 1041 -37.59 1.50 21.29
N MET A 1042 -37.60 2.50 20.41
CA MET A 1042 -37.18 2.34 19.02
C MET A 1042 -35.80 1.68 18.92
N VAL A 1043 -34.87 2.02 19.82
CA VAL A 1043 -33.51 1.48 19.85
C VAL A 1043 -33.47 -0.05 20.04
N TYR A 1044 -34.42 -0.63 20.79
CA TYR A 1044 -34.58 -2.10 20.85
C TYR A 1044 -34.90 -2.66 19.46
N PHE A 1045 -35.88 -2.07 18.78
CA PHE A 1045 -36.28 -2.56 17.47
C PHE A 1045 -35.14 -2.45 16.43
N LEU A 1046 -34.42 -1.32 16.42
CA LEU A 1046 -33.29 -1.13 15.50
C LEU A 1046 -32.20 -2.17 15.72
N GLU A 1047 -31.98 -2.60 16.95
CA GLU A 1047 -31.03 -3.66 17.26
C GLU A 1047 -31.55 -5.05 16.85
N VAL A 1048 -32.86 -5.32 16.97
CA VAL A 1048 -33.50 -6.53 16.41
C VAL A 1048 -33.34 -6.55 14.88
N ALA A 1049 -33.60 -5.44 14.20
CA ALA A 1049 -33.43 -5.30 12.75
C ALA A 1049 -31.97 -5.48 12.31
N ARG A 1050 -31.01 -4.93 13.08
CA ARG A 1050 -29.58 -5.15 12.84
C ARG A 1050 -29.23 -6.62 13.01
N GLN A 1051 -29.65 -7.28 14.10
CA GLN A 1051 -29.37 -8.70 14.32
C GLN A 1051 -30.00 -9.62 13.24
N CYS A 1052 -31.17 -9.25 12.71
CA CYS A 1052 -31.72 -9.88 11.50
C CYS A 1052 -30.77 -9.68 10.28
N TYR A 1053 -30.40 -8.44 9.97
CA TYR A 1053 -29.48 -8.14 8.86
C TYR A 1053 -28.15 -8.92 8.97
N MET A 1054 -27.54 -8.99 10.15
CA MET A 1054 -26.28 -9.74 10.35
C MET A 1054 -26.43 -11.22 9.99
N GLN A 1055 -27.53 -11.87 10.36
CA GLN A 1055 -27.77 -13.25 9.96
C GLN A 1055 -28.05 -13.40 8.47
N ILE A 1056 -28.73 -12.43 7.82
CA ILE A 1056 -28.87 -12.48 6.35
C ILE A 1056 -27.48 -12.36 5.70
N ALA A 1057 -26.61 -11.48 6.21
CA ALA A 1057 -25.25 -11.32 5.75
C ALA A 1057 -24.41 -12.61 5.86
N HIS A 1058 -24.31 -13.20 7.05
CA HIS A 1058 -23.43 -14.34 7.29
C HIS A 1058 -24.04 -15.70 6.90
N CYS A 1059 -25.30 -15.95 7.23
CA CYS A 1059 -25.95 -17.25 7.00
C CYS A 1059 -26.44 -17.43 5.56
N HIS A 1060 -26.97 -16.37 4.94
CA HIS A 1060 -27.59 -16.45 3.61
C HIS A 1060 -26.70 -15.89 2.49
N LEU A 1061 -26.20 -14.66 2.63
CA LEU A 1061 -25.30 -14.00 1.67
C LEU A 1061 -23.84 -14.49 1.76
N ARG A 1062 -23.53 -15.36 2.74
CA ARG A 1062 -22.23 -16.02 2.96
C ARG A 1062 -21.04 -15.06 3.13
N ILE A 1063 -21.31 -13.86 3.66
CA ILE A 1063 -20.28 -12.90 4.04
C ILE A 1063 -19.50 -13.45 5.25
N PRO A 1064 -18.16 -13.52 5.24
CA PRO A 1064 -17.39 -13.98 6.41
C PRO A 1064 -17.59 -13.10 7.65
N LEU A 1065 -17.50 -13.71 8.85
CA LEU A 1065 -17.67 -13.07 10.18
C LEU A 1065 -16.72 -11.89 10.45
N ASP A 1066 -15.64 -11.80 9.68
CA ASP A 1066 -14.52 -10.87 9.84
C ASP A 1066 -14.41 -9.91 8.63
N THR A 1067 -15.46 -9.82 7.82
CA THR A 1067 -15.61 -8.90 6.69
C THR A 1067 -16.33 -7.63 7.15
N PRO A 1068 -15.70 -6.44 7.09
CA PRO A 1068 -16.34 -5.21 7.57
C PRO A 1068 -17.59 -4.83 6.76
N MET A 1069 -18.61 -4.32 7.45
CA MET A 1069 -19.86 -3.86 6.83
C MET A 1069 -20.26 -2.49 7.38
N ASN A 1070 -20.34 -1.49 6.51
CA ASN A 1070 -20.55 -0.09 6.88
C ASN A 1070 -22.03 0.28 6.71
N LEU A 1071 -22.72 0.69 7.78
CA LEU A 1071 -24.10 1.14 7.70
C LEU A 1071 -24.18 2.53 7.03
N LEU A 1072 -24.67 2.61 5.79
CA LEU A 1072 -24.81 3.86 5.03
C LEU A 1072 -26.14 4.56 5.36
N THR A 1073 -27.24 3.82 5.33
CA THR A 1073 -28.55 4.30 5.76
C THR A 1073 -29.32 3.24 6.49
N LEU A 1074 -30.10 3.68 7.48
CA LEU A 1074 -31.20 2.93 8.05
C LEU A 1074 -32.44 3.82 7.99
N SER A 1075 -33.53 3.32 7.42
CA SER A 1075 -34.84 3.95 7.56
C SER A 1075 -35.89 2.95 8.01
N PHE A 1076 -36.84 3.43 8.79
CA PHE A 1076 -37.80 2.59 9.48
C PHE A 1076 -39.15 3.29 9.63
N THR A 1077 -40.23 2.53 9.44
CA THR A 1077 -41.62 2.99 9.60
C THR A 1077 -42.42 1.99 10.42
N LEU A 1078 -43.16 2.49 11.41
CA LEU A 1078 -44.20 1.76 12.14
C LEU A 1078 -45.60 2.26 11.79
N ASP A 1079 -46.56 1.36 11.77
CA ASP A 1079 -47.98 1.70 11.68
C ASP A 1079 -48.62 1.86 13.07
N ARG A 1080 -48.10 1.15 14.07
CA ARG A 1080 -48.47 1.21 15.51
C ARG A 1080 -47.23 0.96 16.39
N PRO A 1081 -47.19 1.40 17.66
CA PRO A 1081 -46.06 1.15 18.55
C PRO A 1081 -45.87 -0.35 18.84
N ILE A 1082 -44.64 -0.74 19.17
CA ILE A 1082 -44.28 -2.14 19.43
C ILE A 1082 -44.62 -2.51 20.89
N PRO A 1083 -45.59 -3.40 21.16
CA PRO A 1083 -45.93 -3.81 22.52
C PRO A 1083 -44.80 -4.63 23.15
N ARG A 1084 -44.55 -4.41 24.45
CA ARG A 1084 -43.62 -5.21 25.25
C ARG A 1084 -44.13 -6.62 25.44
N ASN A 1085 -43.19 -7.53 25.72
CA ASN A 1085 -43.47 -8.94 25.99
C ASN A 1085 -44.33 -9.62 24.91
N SER A 1086 -44.24 -9.15 23.66
CA SER A 1086 -44.89 -9.72 22.48
C SER A 1086 -43.80 -10.03 21.44
N PRO A 1087 -43.71 -11.27 20.92
CA PRO A 1087 -42.65 -11.65 19.99
C PRO A 1087 -42.84 -11.00 18.62
N LEU A 1088 -41.77 -10.40 18.09
CA LEU A 1088 -41.67 -9.96 16.71
C LEU A 1088 -41.05 -11.06 15.85
N SER A 1089 -41.57 -11.24 14.64
CA SER A 1089 -40.92 -12.00 13.58
C SER A 1089 -40.47 -11.03 12.49
N LEU A 1090 -39.24 -11.16 12.02
CA LEU A 1090 -38.65 -10.30 10.99
C LEU A 1090 -38.29 -11.17 9.78
N ALA A 1091 -38.88 -10.84 8.62
CA ALA A 1091 -38.64 -11.56 7.38
C ALA A 1091 -38.15 -10.60 6.28
N PRO A 1092 -37.07 -10.91 5.55
CA PRO A 1092 -36.69 -10.14 4.38
C PRO A 1092 -37.69 -10.34 3.23
N GLN A 1093 -37.94 -9.28 2.46
CA GLN A 1093 -38.73 -9.36 1.24
C GLN A 1093 -38.02 -10.23 0.18
N ALA A 1094 -38.78 -10.91 -0.68
CA ALA A 1094 -38.24 -11.83 -1.66
C ALA A 1094 -37.36 -11.13 -2.72
N GLY A 1095 -36.32 -11.83 -3.21
CA GLY A 1095 -35.35 -11.29 -4.18
C GLY A 1095 -33.92 -11.12 -3.63
N LEU A 1096 -33.47 -12.00 -2.74
CA LEU A 1096 -32.09 -12.03 -2.24
C LEU A 1096 -31.16 -12.67 -3.29
N ASP A 1097 -30.85 -11.95 -4.36
CA ASP A 1097 -30.03 -12.46 -5.47
C ASP A 1097 -28.58 -12.78 -5.06
N ALA A 1098 -28.23 -14.06 -5.17
CA ALA A 1098 -26.97 -14.62 -4.70
C ALA A 1098 -25.79 -14.41 -5.68
N GLN A 1099 -25.50 -13.16 -6.06
CA GLN A 1099 -24.29 -12.79 -6.82
C GLN A 1099 -23.62 -11.51 -6.28
N LEU A 1100 -22.82 -11.67 -5.22
CA LEU A 1100 -21.93 -10.62 -4.70
C LEU A 1100 -20.58 -10.66 -5.43
N GLN A 1101 -20.36 -9.65 -6.27
CA GLN A 1101 -19.01 -9.21 -6.67
C GLN A 1101 -18.51 -8.15 -5.67
N SER A 1102 -17.20 -7.88 -5.67
CA SER A 1102 -16.56 -6.92 -4.76
C SER A 1102 -17.18 -5.51 -4.82
N PHE A 1103 -17.23 -4.83 -3.67
CA PHE A 1103 -17.70 -3.44 -3.50
C PHE A 1103 -19.14 -3.14 -3.97
N LYS A 1104 -20.11 -4.00 -3.64
CA LYS A 1104 -21.54 -3.64 -3.77
C LYS A 1104 -22.18 -3.24 -2.44
N THR A 1105 -22.93 -2.14 -2.49
CA THR A 1105 -23.88 -1.73 -1.45
C THR A 1105 -25.05 -2.71 -1.41
N ASN A 1106 -25.20 -3.43 -0.31
CA ASN A 1106 -26.33 -4.31 -0.07
C ASN A 1106 -27.48 -3.52 0.58
N ARG A 1107 -28.70 -3.67 0.06
CA ARG A 1107 -29.91 -3.06 0.64
C ARG A 1107 -30.96 -4.12 0.88
N ILE A 1108 -31.32 -4.33 2.14
CA ILE A 1108 -32.34 -5.29 2.56
C ILE A 1108 -33.58 -4.55 3.05
N HIS A 1109 -34.73 -4.98 2.56
CA HIS A 1109 -36.05 -4.58 3.04
C HIS A 1109 -36.57 -5.70 3.95
N ILE A 1110 -36.80 -5.39 5.21
CA ILE A 1110 -37.21 -6.34 6.26
C ILE A 1110 -38.61 -5.96 6.73
N ASP A 1111 -39.56 -6.84 6.54
CA ASP A 1111 -40.93 -6.68 7.04
C ASP A 1111 -41.02 -7.14 8.50
N LEU A 1112 -41.73 -6.35 9.32
CA LEU A 1112 -41.96 -6.65 10.72
C LEU A 1112 -43.35 -7.23 10.90
N PHE A 1113 -43.43 -8.38 11.55
CA PHE A 1113 -44.67 -9.00 11.96
C PHE A 1113 -44.74 -9.06 13.49
N ASN A 1114 -45.90 -8.71 14.05
CA ASN A 1114 -46.25 -9.11 15.41
C ASN A 1114 -47.46 -10.02 15.31
N ARG A 1115 -47.36 -11.24 15.82
CA ARG A 1115 -48.42 -12.27 15.75
C ARG A 1115 -48.93 -12.57 14.32
N GLY A 1116 -48.08 -12.41 13.31
CA GLY A 1116 -48.43 -12.61 11.89
C GLY A 1116 -49.06 -11.40 11.19
N GLU A 1117 -49.43 -10.34 11.93
CA GLU A 1117 -49.84 -9.06 11.33
C GLU A 1117 -48.61 -8.20 11.04
N LYS A 1118 -48.48 -7.65 9.82
CA LYS A 1118 -47.41 -6.69 9.50
C LYS A 1118 -47.65 -5.38 10.26
N ILE A 1119 -46.63 -4.88 10.96
CA ILE A 1119 -46.71 -3.65 11.79
C ILE A 1119 -45.75 -2.53 11.37
N GLY A 1120 -44.90 -2.80 10.39
CA GLY A 1120 -43.89 -1.86 9.90
C GLY A 1120 -42.90 -2.51 8.93
N GLN A 1121 -41.88 -1.73 8.55
CA GLN A 1121 -40.80 -2.18 7.68
C GLN A 1121 -39.50 -1.42 7.94
N ALA A 1122 -38.37 -2.13 7.92
CA ALA A 1122 -37.02 -1.58 8.03
C ALA A 1122 -36.26 -1.71 6.69
N ASN A 1123 -35.55 -0.65 6.31
CA ASN A 1123 -34.64 -0.62 5.18
C ASN A 1123 -33.24 -0.46 5.74
N ILE A 1124 -32.39 -1.46 5.59
CA ILE A 1124 -30.98 -1.40 6.00
C ILE A 1124 -30.13 -1.41 4.73
N THR A 1125 -29.32 -0.37 4.55
CA THR A 1125 -28.39 -0.22 3.43
C THR A 1125 -26.98 -0.19 3.97
N ALA A 1126 -26.19 -1.22 3.69
CA ALA A 1126 -24.81 -1.33 4.15
C ALA A 1126 -23.84 -1.70 3.03
N GLN A 1127 -22.63 -1.15 3.08
CA GLN A 1127 -21.55 -1.45 2.16
C GLN A 1127 -20.76 -2.65 2.68
N VAL A 1128 -20.66 -3.72 1.90
CA VAL A 1128 -19.81 -4.87 2.25
C VAL A 1128 -18.39 -4.59 1.76
N LEU A 1129 -17.47 -4.34 2.69
CA LEU A 1129 -16.05 -4.22 2.37
C LEU A 1129 -15.47 -5.61 2.25
N SER A 1130 -15.31 -6.09 1.01
CA SER A 1130 -14.59 -7.33 0.69
C SER A 1130 -13.28 -7.40 1.46
N ARG A 1131 -12.84 -8.59 1.87
CA ARG A 1131 -11.51 -8.78 2.47
C ARG A 1131 -10.34 -8.51 1.52
N THR A 1132 -10.62 -8.15 0.26
CA THR A 1132 -9.70 -7.52 -0.69
C THR A 1132 -9.63 -5.98 -0.53
N ALA A 1133 -10.17 -5.40 0.55
CA ALA A 1133 -10.22 -3.97 0.81
C ALA A 1133 -9.97 -3.66 2.31
N PRO A 1134 -8.86 -2.98 2.66
CA PRO A 1134 -8.67 -2.45 4.01
C PRO A 1134 -9.74 -1.41 4.36
N ALA A 1135 -10.16 -1.36 5.64
CA ALA A 1135 -11.32 -0.59 6.09
C ALA A 1135 -11.33 0.89 5.62
N ALA A 1136 -12.43 1.30 4.99
CA ALA A 1136 -12.77 2.68 4.66
C ALA A 1136 -13.20 3.47 5.91
#